data_AF-A0A235G7C4-F1
#
_entry.id   AF-A0A235G7C4-F1
#
_cell.length_a   1.000
_cell.length_b   1.000
_cell.length_c   1.000
_cell.angle_alpha   90.00
_cell.angle_beta   90.00
_cell.angle_gamma   90.00
#
_symmetry.space_group_name_H-M   'P 1'
#
loop_
_entity.id
_entity.type
_entity.pdbx_description
1 polymer ?
#
loop_
_entity_poly.entity_id
_entity_poly.type
_entity_poly.pdbx_seq_one_letter_code
_entity_poly.pdbx_strand_id
1 'polypeptide(L)'
;MSPHRLAWLATAVLALLVIIQAAADPSGLLSLLGWTGAHLWPINAPWQIAPFVVYLPVLLGVTWWSVRSIAASRWLFAATTSSVMLAVLLAKFAMSLVATGNLGAAAWGSGFALAKAIPAALIVAGVVTVAGRRRELPDILATAPSVRFGALAFGALAPFLAGQWWVGAPYDRWMPAPNVLNGFVAAVGGVVVLVLGAIACQRFLGRRVSGGTAATFLSGWFAAMGAGAVLALAASLVGLITDDSFAGDLWPLMATYIRLADGISYGACVGWIVGLAAVWAQRRSAQPATEASRARRAELVGAGALVMAAVVVAVPFLASADTEPAPPVTTEAIAAAETGALLPLRVSGDTITDTADRQVLLRGVNVNQLVDFYAPRPEVPSTVPLTEEDFAGIAADGFNVVRLALSWSSLEPQRGHYDEAYLEEIRTAVAQAKAHGLYTVLDMHQDGWSAAPSPDDVSCRPGTSPMWGYDGAPEWATITDGAPRCQFTGRDISPAGGRAFNNFFYNTDGVQDQLVNAWSMLAGKFKDEPAVAGYDLFNEPNFGESAPLTSSLLLGQFYDRTIDAIRDAGAEQIVYFEPSILWSGLGFDSGPPPGFTDDRNIVFSPHLYAESITMDASLGLPTIVSIERGFTLAERVARMYGVPYWSGEWGFWGDDLVDQAARFTKAQDAHIQGGAYWVWKQSCGDPQNGIQELGDGLMPILCSTGEDAPRKTALLEQLTRAYPRLAPGRITHLEAEGDRLDLTGTAGDGSCRLEVWFPSPIGTGGSSTDTFGIDNLEITPVPGGQLLTGCATGEYEVHASGI
;
A
#
# COMPACT_ATOMS: atom_id res chain seq x y z
N MET A 1 -16.65 39.77 19.82
CA MET A 1 -16.84 39.93 18.36
C MET A 1 -18.16 39.27 17.96
N SER A 2 -18.85 39.78 16.93
CA SER A 2 -20.08 39.14 16.44
C SER A 2 -19.78 37.79 15.75
N PRO A 3 -20.76 36.87 15.67
CA PRO A 3 -20.61 35.60 14.94
C PRO A 3 -20.05 35.76 13.53
N HIS A 4 -20.51 36.77 12.80
CA HIS A 4 -20.06 37.08 11.45
C HIS A 4 -18.57 37.46 11.40
N ARG A 5 -18.09 38.27 12.36
CA ARG A 5 -16.67 38.66 12.43
C ARG A 5 -15.76 37.48 12.81
N LEU A 6 -16.23 36.58 13.68
CA LEU A 6 -15.48 35.37 14.04
C LEU A 6 -15.35 34.42 12.85
N ALA A 7 -16.41 34.26 12.04
CA ALA A 7 -16.37 33.45 10.83
C ALA A 7 -15.39 33.99 9.78
N TRP A 8 -15.40 35.30 9.53
CA TRP A 8 -14.42 35.92 8.64
C TRP A 8 -12.99 35.82 9.16
N LEU A 9 -12.77 35.97 10.46
CA LEU A 9 -11.46 35.75 11.07
C LEU A 9 -10.98 34.31 10.85
N ALA A 10 -11.82 33.32 11.11
CA ALA A 10 -11.50 31.91 10.89
C ALA A 10 -11.10 31.64 9.42
N THR A 11 -11.89 32.19 8.50
CA THR A 11 -11.69 32.03 7.05
C THR A 11 -10.40 32.71 6.59
N ALA A 12 -10.10 33.91 7.10
CA ALA A 12 -8.87 34.64 6.75
C ALA A 12 -7.62 33.94 7.28
N VAL A 13 -7.66 33.43 8.52
CA VAL A 13 -6.55 32.64 9.09
C VAL A 13 -6.35 31.36 8.30
N LEU A 14 -7.43 30.65 7.95
CA LEU A 14 -7.33 29.43 7.16
C LEU A 14 -6.79 29.71 5.74
N ALA A 15 -7.25 30.76 5.07
CA ALA A 15 -6.75 31.16 3.76
C ALA A 15 -5.24 31.50 3.81
N LEU A 16 -4.80 32.22 4.85
CA LEU A 16 -3.38 32.52 5.05
C LEU A 16 -2.56 31.24 5.30
N LEU A 17 -3.09 30.30 6.10
CA LEU A 17 -2.44 29.01 6.32
C LEU A 17 -2.28 28.23 5.02
N VAL A 18 -3.32 28.18 4.17
CA VAL A 18 -3.24 27.50 2.88
C VAL A 18 -2.15 28.11 1.99
N ILE A 19 -2.05 29.44 1.93
CA ILE A 19 -1.01 30.14 1.16
C ILE A 19 0.39 29.80 1.71
N ILE A 20 0.58 29.88 3.02
CA ILE A 20 1.87 29.58 3.66
C ILE A 20 2.26 28.11 3.42
N GLN A 21 1.33 27.19 3.60
CA GLN A 21 1.56 25.75 3.43
C GLN A 21 1.87 25.38 1.98
N ALA A 22 1.15 25.95 1.00
CA ALA A 22 1.42 25.72 -0.42
C ALA A 22 2.81 26.22 -0.87
N ALA A 23 3.34 27.24 -0.17
CA ALA A 23 4.70 27.73 -0.39
C ALA A 23 5.76 26.85 0.29
N ALA A 24 5.47 26.34 1.49
CA ALA A 24 6.40 25.53 2.28
C ALA A 24 6.48 24.07 1.85
N ASP A 25 5.38 23.52 1.32
CA ASP A 25 5.28 22.15 0.83
C ASP A 25 4.52 22.14 -0.52
N PRO A 26 5.26 22.25 -1.64
CA PRO A 26 4.68 22.25 -2.97
C PRO A 26 4.15 20.86 -3.38
N SER A 27 4.63 19.78 -2.76
CA SER A 27 4.22 18.40 -3.07
C SER A 27 2.78 18.11 -2.62
N GLY A 28 2.28 18.83 -1.61
CA GLY A 28 0.98 18.56 -1.05
C GLY A 28 0.98 17.49 0.03
N LEU A 29 2.13 16.94 0.41
CA LEU A 29 2.24 15.83 1.38
C LEU A 29 1.71 16.22 2.76
N LEU A 30 2.07 17.40 3.27
CA LEU A 30 1.68 17.95 4.57
C LEU A 30 0.72 19.15 4.44
N SER A 31 0.66 19.81 3.29
CA SER A 31 -0.18 20.99 3.08
C SER A 31 -1.66 20.65 2.81
N LEU A 32 -2.56 21.55 3.25
CA LEU A 32 -3.99 21.41 2.94
C LEU A 32 -4.30 21.51 1.44
N LEU A 33 -3.42 22.18 0.69
CA LEU A 33 -3.48 22.32 -0.75
C LEU A 33 -2.05 22.45 -1.26
N GLY A 34 -1.55 21.41 -1.93
CA GLY A 34 -0.29 21.47 -2.64
C GLY A 34 -0.42 22.30 -3.92
N TRP A 35 0.69 22.87 -4.37
CA TRP A 35 0.80 23.38 -5.72
C TRP A 35 2.20 23.09 -6.24
N THR A 36 2.26 22.11 -7.15
CA THR A 36 3.49 21.60 -7.75
C THR A 36 4.23 22.65 -8.55
N GLY A 37 3.58 23.75 -8.95
CA GLY A 37 4.15 24.76 -9.85
C GLY A 37 3.86 24.47 -11.32
N ALA A 38 3.11 23.40 -11.61
CA ALA A 38 2.61 23.10 -12.95
C ALA A 38 1.83 24.29 -13.54
N HIS A 39 1.92 24.42 -14.86
CA HIS A 39 1.11 25.36 -15.62
C HIS A 39 -0.37 25.01 -15.51
N LEU A 40 -1.21 26.02 -15.31
CA LEU A 40 -2.67 25.84 -15.25
C LEU A 40 -3.32 25.83 -16.64
N TRP A 41 -2.58 26.22 -17.69
CA TRP A 41 -3.09 26.31 -19.05
C TRP A 41 -2.13 25.62 -20.03
N PRO A 42 -2.64 24.86 -21.02
CA PRO A 42 -4.05 24.56 -21.26
C PRO A 42 -4.67 23.65 -20.19
N ILE A 43 -5.98 23.82 -19.93
CA ILE A 43 -6.73 22.91 -19.06
C ILE A 43 -7.21 21.76 -19.92
N ASN A 44 -6.58 20.61 -19.76
CA ASN A 44 -6.87 19.39 -20.52
C ASN A 44 -7.82 18.46 -19.75
N ALA A 45 -7.88 18.57 -18.42
CA ALA A 45 -8.73 17.72 -17.60
C ALA A 45 -9.30 18.44 -16.35
N PRO A 46 -10.48 18.03 -15.84
CA PRO A 46 -11.08 18.64 -14.64
C PRO A 46 -10.21 18.58 -13.39
N TRP A 47 -9.42 17.52 -13.21
CA TRP A 47 -8.58 17.32 -12.03
C TRP A 47 -7.50 18.40 -11.88
N GLN A 48 -7.01 18.99 -12.98
CA GLN A 48 -5.97 20.04 -12.95
C GLN A 48 -6.43 21.32 -12.23
N ILE A 49 -7.71 21.65 -12.34
CA ILE A 49 -8.29 22.90 -11.80
C ILE A 49 -9.18 22.70 -10.57
N ALA A 50 -9.64 21.47 -10.30
CA ALA A 50 -10.47 21.14 -9.15
C ALA A 50 -9.90 21.65 -7.80
N PRO A 51 -8.57 21.61 -7.54
CA PRO A 51 -7.97 22.22 -6.35
C PRO A 51 -8.31 23.71 -6.16
N PHE A 52 -8.41 24.47 -7.26
CA PHE A 52 -8.60 25.92 -7.20
C PHE A 52 -10.08 26.33 -7.31
N VAL A 53 -10.84 25.66 -8.19
CA VAL A 53 -12.24 26.07 -8.48
C VAL A 53 -13.27 25.31 -7.66
N VAL A 54 -12.89 24.21 -7.01
CA VAL A 54 -13.79 23.39 -6.18
C VAL A 54 -13.31 23.37 -4.73
N TYR A 55 -12.08 22.88 -4.48
CA TYR A 55 -11.58 22.70 -3.12
C TYR A 55 -11.51 24.02 -2.35
N LEU A 56 -10.83 25.04 -2.87
CA LEU A 56 -10.70 26.33 -2.18
C LEU A 56 -12.05 27.01 -1.86
N PRO A 57 -13.00 27.16 -2.81
CA PRO A 57 -14.30 27.75 -2.52
C PRO A 57 -15.10 26.96 -1.48
N VAL A 58 -15.09 25.62 -1.56
CA VAL A 58 -15.79 24.77 -0.58
C VAL A 58 -15.14 24.89 0.79
N LEU A 59 -13.82 24.83 0.88
CA LEU A 59 -13.07 24.94 2.13
C LEU A 59 -13.40 26.25 2.87
N LEU A 60 -13.28 27.38 2.18
CA LEU A 60 -13.49 28.69 2.76
C LEU A 60 -14.98 28.95 3.05
N GLY A 61 -15.86 28.57 2.12
CA GLY A 61 -17.31 28.74 2.27
C GLY A 61 -17.89 27.91 3.42
N VAL A 62 -17.52 26.63 3.52
CA VAL A 62 -17.97 25.74 4.60
C VAL A 62 -17.38 26.18 5.93
N THR A 63 -16.11 26.60 5.98
CA THR A 63 -15.49 27.16 7.21
C THR A 63 -16.26 28.37 7.70
N TRP A 64 -16.53 29.34 6.82
CA TRP A 64 -17.30 30.52 7.18
C TRP A 64 -18.69 30.16 7.71
N TRP A 65 -19.42 29.31 6.97
CA TRP A 65 -20.80 28.94 7.32
C TRP A 65 -20.87 28.18 8.64
N SER A 66 -20.01 27.18 8.81
CA SER A 66 -19.99 26.33 9.99
C SER A 66 -19.59 27.13 11.23
N VAL A 67 -18.48 27.89 11.19
CA VAL A 67 -18.02 28.73 12.30
C VAL A 67 -19.05 29.81 12.66
N ARG A 68 -19.68 30.46 11.66
CA ARG A 68 -20.76 31.43 11.92
C ARG A 68 -21.91 30.77 12.68
N SER A 69 -22.29 29.55 12.28
CA SER A 69 -23.42 28.82 12.84
C SER A 69 -23.18 28.36 14.28
N ILE A 70 -21.92 28.12 14.66
CA ILE A 70 -21.52 27.62 15.98
C ILE A 70 -20.85 28.68 16.87
N ALA A 71 -20.74 29.93 16.43
CA ALA A 71 -20.03 30.98 17.14
C ALA A 71 -20.56 31.23 18.56
N ALA A 72 -21.83 30.94 18.81
CA ALA A 72 -22.47 31.05 20.12
C ALA A 72 -22.24 29.83 21.03
N SER A 73 -21.59 28.77 20.54
CA SER A 73 -21.28 27.57 21.31
C SER A 73 -20.46 27.89 22.56
N ARG A 74 -20.74 27.20 23.67
CA ARG A 74 -19.90 27.29 24.88
C ARG A 74 -18.51 26.71 24.66
N TRP A 75 -18.39 25.75 23.74
CA TRP A 75 -17.16 25.04 23.40
C TRP A 75 -16.64 25.52 22.05
N LEU A 76 -16.42 26.84 21.93
CA LEU A 76 -16.04 27.46 20.66
C LEU A 76 -14.77 26.87 20.07
N PHE A 77 -13.78 26.51 20.89
CA PHE A 77 -12.55 25.86 20.42
C PHE A 77 -12.86 24.55 19.69
N ALA A 78 -13.41 23.55 20.41
CA ALA A 78 -13.73 22.24 19.84
C ALA A 78 -14.71 22.31 18.66
N ALA A 79 -15.71 23.20 18.74
CA ALA A 79 -16.67 23.38 17.64
C ALA A 79 -16.03 24.04 16.41
N THR A 80 -15.07 24.96 16.59
CA THR A 80 -14.29 25.53 15.48
C THR A 80 -13.34 24.49 14.89
N THR A 81 -12.69 23.68 15.73
CA THR A 81 -11.83 22.58 15.27
C THR A 81 -12.64 21.60 14.41
N SER A 82 -13.80 21.16 14.90
CA SER A 82 -14.70 20.26 14.15
C SER A 82 -15.22 20.90 12.86
N SER A 83 -15.47 22.22 12.87
CA SER A 83 -15.91 22.98 11.70
C SER A 83 -14.86 23.01 10.60
N VAL A 84 -13.59 23.28 10.94
CA VAL A 84 -12.49 23.31 9.97
C VAL A 84 -12.17 21.91 9.45
N MET A 85 -12.16 20.89 10.32
CA MET A 85 -12.01 19.50 9.89
C MET A 85 -13.10 19.10 8.89
N LEU A 86 -14.37 19.38 9.21
CA LEU A 86 -15.48 19.12 8.30
C LEU A 86 -15.32 19.86 6.97
N ALA A 87 -14.89 21.12 7.00
CA ALA A 87 -14.68 21.92 5.79
C ALA A 87 -13.58 21.33 4.89
N VAL A 88 -12.45 20.89 5.46
CA VAL A 88 -11.35 20.25 4.71
C VAL A 88 -11.81 18.95 4.08
N LEU A 89 -12.48 18.09 4.85
CA LEU A 89 -12.95 16.78 4.36
C LEU A 89 -13.99 16.94 3.24
N LEU A 90 -14.95 17.85 3.39
CA LEU A 90 -15.94 18.12 2.34
C LEU A 90 -15.34 18.78 1.10
N ALA A 91 -14.35 19.66 1.28
CA ALA A 91 -13.62 20.25 0.16
C ALA A 91 -12.84 19.19 -0.61
N LYS A 92 -12.12 18.30 0.09
CA LYS A 92 -11.39 17.19 -0.53
C LYS A 92 -12.34 16.22 -1.22
N PHE A 93 -13.46 15.86 -0.59
CA PHE A 93 -14.53 15.07 -1.22
C PHE A 93 -15.01 15.68 -2.54
N ALA A 94 -15.39 16.96 -2.53
CA ALA A 94 -15.91 17.63 -3.72
C ALA A 94 -14.85 17.69 -4.85
N MET A 95 -13.60 17.95 -4.50
CA MET A 95 -12.47 17.93 -5.44
C MET A 95 -12.24 16.54 -6.03
N SER A 96 -12.16 15.53 -5.17
CA SER A 96 -11.98 14.13 -5.55
C SER A 96 -13.12 13.62 -6.43
N LEU A 97 -14.35 14.05 -6.19
CA LEU A 97 -15.51 13.69 -7.00
C LEU A 97 -15.44 14.27 -8.41
N VAL A 98 -14.95 15.51 -8.55
CA VAL A 98 -14.71 16.12 -9.87
C VAL A 98 -13.58 15.41 -10.61
N ALA A 99 -12.57 14.95 -9.88
CA ALA A 99 -11.44 14.24 -10.47
C ALA A 99 -11.82 12.81 -10.91
N THR A 100 -12.61 12.08 -10.11
CA THR A 100 -12.84 10.64 -10.31
C THR A 100 -14.24 10.27 -10.81
N GLY A 101 -15.24 11.15 -10.66
CA GLY A 101 -16.64 10.83 -10.93
C GLY A 101 -17.27 9.77 -10.00
N ASN A 102 -16.53 9.26 -9.01
CA ASN A 102 -16.95 8.16 -8.14
C ASN A 102 -17.21 8.66 -6.71
N LEU A 103 -18.47 8.56 -6.27
CA LEU A 103 -18.89 9.02 -4.94
C LEU A 103 -18.23 8.25 -3.78
N GLY A 104 -18.13 6.92 -3.90
CA GLY A 104 -17.55 6.07 -2.86
C GLY A 104 -16.06 6.35 -2.67
N ALA A 105 -15.32 6.36 -3.78
CA ALA A 105 -13.91 6.69 -3.78
C ALA A 105 -13.61 8.12 -3.33
N ALA A 106 -14.40 9.10 -3.80
CA ALA A 106 -14.22 10.49 -3.37
C ALA A 106 -14.43 10.65 -1.87
N ALA A 107 -15.42 9.95 -1.30
CA ALA A 107 -15.67 9.94 0.14
C ALA A 107 -14.50 9.29 0.88
N TRP A 108 -14.00 8.15 0.40
CA TRP A 108 -12.87 7.48 1.02
C TRP A 108 -11.57 8.30 0.95
N GLY A 109 -11.16 8.72 -0.25
CA GLY A 109 -9.94 9.51 -0.45
C GLY A 109 -9.97 10.89 0.24
N SER A 110 -11.15 11.39 0.61
CA SER A 110 -11.25 12.59 1.44
C SER A 110 -10.68 12.40 2.84
N GLY A 111 -10.67 11.17 3.37
CA GLY A 111 -10.37 10.93 4.77
C GLY A 111 -8.90 11.09 5.16
N PHE A 112 -8.01 10.85 4.22
CA PHE A 112 -6.57 11.05 4.40
C PHE A 112 -6.18 12.53 4.52
N ALA A 113 -7.09 13.46 4.19
CA ALA A 113 -6.88 14.88 4.47
C ALA A 113 -7.00 15.21 5.97
N LEU A 114 -7.55 14.31 6.81
CA LEU A 114 -7.72 14.56 8.24
C LEU A 114 -6.39 14.87 8.93
N ALA A 115 -5.36 14.12 8.54
CA ALA A 115 -3.96 14.32 8.89
C ALA A 115 -3.54 15.79 8.92
N LYS A 116 -3.86 16.47 7.82
CA LYS A 116 -3.51 17.85 7.49
C LYS A 116 -4.53 18.82 8.08
N ALA A 117 -5.78 18.38 8.18
CA ALA A 117 -6.88 19.14 8.75
C ALA A 117 -6.71 19.44 10.24
N ILE A 118 -6.24 18.48 11.05
CA ILE A 118 -6.16 18.62 12.50
C ILE A 118 -5.23 19.80 12.91
N PRO A 119 -3.96 19.88 12.47
CA PRO A 119 -3.09 20.99 12.84
C PRO A 119 -3.66 22.35 12.43
N ALA A 120 -4.16 22.47 11.20
CA ALA A 120 -4.76 23.70 10.70
C ALA A 120 -6.01 24.10 11.52
N ALA A 121 -6.85 23.12 11.84
CA ALA A 121 -8.06 23.32 12.64
C ALA A 121 -7.74 23.79 14.06
N LEU A 122 -6.67 23.28 14.68
CA LEU A 122 -6.23 23.71 16.01
C LEU A 122 -5.73 25.16 16.02
N ILE A 123 -4.94 25.57 15.00
CA ILE A 123 -4.47 26.95 14.87
C ILE A 123 -5.64 27.91 14.69
N VAL A 124 -6.54 27.62 13.74
CA VAL A 124 -7.73 28.45 13.49
C VAL A 124 -8.60 28.54 14.75
N ALA A 125 -8.86 27.41 15.42
CA ALA A 125 -9.64 27.38 16.64
C ALA A 125 -9.01 28.19 17.78
N GLY A 126 -7.68 28.17 17.91
CA GLY A 126 -6.94 28.97 18.88
C GLY A 126 -7.18 30.46 18.69
N VAL A 127 -6.98 30.96 17.47
CA VAL A 127 -7.18 32.38 17.12
C VAL A 127 -8.64 32.81 17.32
N VAL A 128 -9.59 32.02 16.82
CA VAL A 128 -11.04 32.30 16.94
C VAL A 128 -11.48 32.31 18.40
N THR A 129 -10.95 31.40 19.22
CA THR A 129 -11.31 31.31 20.64
C THR A 129 -10.79 32.52 21.42
N VAL A 130 -9.55 32.96 21.15
CA VAL A 130 -8.98 34.17 21.77
C VAL A 130 -9.80 35.41 21.40
N ALA A 131 -10.13 35.58 20.12
CA ALA A 131 -10.95 36.69 19.63
C ALA A 131 -12.41 36.64 20.14
N GLY A 132 -12.91 35.43 20.42
CA GLY A 132 -14.25 35.15 20.91
C GLY A 132 -14.40 35.12 22.44
N ARG A 133 -13.37 35.50 23.22
CA ARG A 133 -13.39 35.40 24.70
C ARG A 133 -14.51 36.18 25.39
N ARG A 134 -14.90 37.34 24.84
CA ARG A 134 -15.95 38.23 25.39
C ARG A 134 -17.28 38.12 24.65
N ARG A 135 -17.63 36.94 24.13
CA ARG A 135 -18.91 36.71 23.44
C ARG A 135 -20.03 36.46 24.44
N GLU A 136 -21.24 36.82 24.07
CA GLU A 136 -22.45 36.42 24.80
C GLU A 136 -22.72 34.93 24.54
N LEU A 137 -23.11 34.21 25.60
CA LEU A 137 -23.44 32.80 25.54
C LEU A 137 -24.96 32.66 25.72
N PRO A 138 -25.66 31.98 24.80
CA PRO A 138 -27.09 31.72 24.95
C PRO A 138 -27.34 30.70 26.07
N ASP A 139 -28.61 30.65 26.51
CA ASP A 139 -29.08 29.71 27.52
C ASP A 139 -28.93 28.25 27.07
N ILE A 140 -28.75 27.36 28.05
CA ILE A 140 -28.53 25.94 27.84
C ILE A 140 -29.85 25.26 27.45
N LEU A 141 -29.84 24.46 26.38
CA LEU A 141 -30.96 23.56 26.10
C LEU A 141 -31.08 22.51 27.22
N ALA A 142 -32.25 22.41 27.85
CA ALA A 142 -32.50 21.44 28.92
C ALA A 142 -32.31 19.98 28.45
N THR A 143 -32.61 19.68 27.18
CA THR A 143 -32.43 18.36 26.58
C THR A 143 -31.91 18.46 25.14
N ALA A 144 -31.03 17.54 24.74
CA ALA A 144 -30.53 17.46 23.37
C ALA A 144 -31.55 16.75 22.46
N PRO A 145 -31.71 17.15 21.18
CA PRO A 145 -32.54 16.44 20.22
C PRO A 145 -32.10 14.99 20.04
N SER A 146 -33.07 14.06 20.02
CA SER A 146 -32.78 12.64 19.82
C SER A 146 -32.37 12.35 18.38
N VAL A 147 -31.33 11.54 18.20
CA VAL A 147 -30.83 11.11 16.88
C VAL A 147 -30.88 9.60 16.67
N ARG A 148 -31.61 8.85 17.49
CA ARG A 148 -31.60 7.37 17.47
C ARG A 148 -31.79 6.78 16.06
N PHE A 149 -32.78 7.26 15.32
CA PHE A 149 -33.05 6.79 13.96
C PHE A 149 -31.95 7.18 12.96
N GLY A 150 -31.45 8.43 13.04
CA GLY A 150 -30.33 8.87 12.21
C GLY A 150 -29.04 8.12 12.51
N ALA A 151 -28.79 7.79 13.78
CA ALA A 151 -27.66 7.00 14.21
C ALA A 151 -27.73 5.55 13.72
N LEU A 152 -28.93 4.93 13.72
CA LEU A 152 -29.14 3.59 13.14
C LEU A 152 -28.85 3.59 11.63
N ALA A 153 -29.41 4.54 10.88
CA ALA A 153 -29.14 4.66 9.45
C ALA A 153 -27.65 4.94 9.17
N PHE A 154 -27.02 5.79 9.98
CA PHE A 154 -25.58 6.07 9.91
C PHE A 154 -24.74 4.81 10.18
N GLY A 155 -25.07 3.99 11.18
CA GLY A 155 -24.32 2.75 11.42
C GLY A 155 -24.56 1.68 10.34
N ALA A 156 -25.80 1.58 9.85
CA ALA A 156 -26.21 0.58 8.85
C ALA A 156 -25.52 0.73 7.49
N LEU A 157 -25.06 1.93 7.13
CA LEU A 157 -24.34 2.19 5.89
C LEU A 157 -22.88 1.75 5.93
N ALA A 158 -22.28 1.61 7.12
CA ALA A 158 -20.84 1.40 7.26
C ALA A 158 -20.35 0.10 6.61
N PRO A 159 -21.02 -1.06 6.75
CA PRO A 159 -20.60 -2.31 6.10
C PRO A 159 -20.59 -2.26 4.57
N PHE A 160 -21.49 -1.49 3.95
CA PHE A 160 -21.53 -1.34 2.49
C PHE A 160 -20.40 -0.48 1.93
N LEU A 161 -19.73 0.28 2.80
CA LEU A 161 -18.64 1.17 2.46
C LEU A 161 -17.29 0.61 2.93
N ALA A 162 -17.29 -0.46 3.73
CA ALA A 162 -16.11 -1.02 4.36
C ALA A 162 -15.07 -1.62 3.42
N GLY A 163 -15.35 -1.81 2.12
CA GLY A 163 -14.32 -2.21 1.16
C GLY A 163 -13.23 -1.14 0.94
N GLN A 164 -13.47 0.09 1.37
CA GLN A 164 -12.52 1.20 1.26
C GLN A 164 -12.06 1.69 2.63
N TRP A 165 -12.96 1.80 3.60
CA TRP A 165 -12.63 2.16 4.99
C TRP A 165 -12.48 0.93 5.87
N TRP A 166 -11.64 1.00 6.90
CA TRP A 166 -11.47 -0.09 7.86
C TRP A 166 -10.91 -1.39 7.25
N VAL A 167 -9.95 -1.23 6.34
CA VAL A 167 -9.23 -2.29 5.65
C VAL A 167 -7.72 -2.05 5.69
N GLY A 168 -6.95 -3.03 5.25
CA GLY A 168 -5.50 -2.93 5.05
C GLY A 168 -4.70 -3.17 6.32
N ALA A 169 -3.44 -2.74 6.29
CA ALA A 169 -2.47 -2.96 7.36
C ALA A 169 -2.99 -2.55 8.76
N PRO A 170 -3.78 -1.47 8.96
CA PRO A 170 -4.22 -1.07 10.30
C PRO A 170 -5.38 -1.88 10.90
N TYR A 171 -5.91 -2.94 10.28
CA TYR A 171 -7.13 -3.60 10.79
C TYR A 171 -7.01 -5.13 10.85
N ASP A 172 -6.90 -5.68 12.06
CA ASP A 172 -6.95 -7.13 12.32
C ASP A 172 -8.38 -7.64 12.61
N ARG A 173 -8.60 -8.97 12.53
CA ARG A 173 -9.88 -9.64 12.72
C ARG A 173 -10.53 -9.48 14.11
N TRP A 174 -9.79 -9.06 15.12
CA TRP A 174 -10.38 -8.86 16.46
C TRP A 174 -10.87 -7.44 16.71
N MET A 175 -10.44 -6.49 15.88
CA MET A 175 -10.69 -5.07 16.10
C MET A 175 -12.13 -4.72 15.69
N PRO A 176 -12.91 -4.00 16.52
CA PRO A 176 -14.22 -3.50 16.10
C PRO A 176 -14.06 -2.57 14.89
N ALA A 177 -14.52 -3.06 13.75
CA ALA A 177 -14.52 -2.37 12.47
C ALA A 177 -15.81 -2.81 11.78
N PRO A 178 -16.61 -1.92 11.18
CA PRO A 178 -17.84 -2.28 10.48
C PRO A 178 -17.54 -2.96 9.13
N ASN A 179 -16.58 -3.87 9.10
CA ASN A 179 -16.07 -4.58 7.93
C ASN A 179 -16.16 -6.09 8.16
N VAL A 180 -16.74 -6.82 7.20
CA VAL A 180 -16.83 -8.28 7.27
C VAL A 180 -15.51 -8.99 7.04
N LEU A 181 -14.55 -8.35 6.37
CA LEU A 181 -13.21 -8.91 6.17
C LEU A 181 -12.48 -9.10 7.51
N ASN A 182 -12.83 -8.30 8.51
CA ASN A 182 -12.35 -8.46 9.89
C ASN A 182 -13.16 -9.51 10.67
N GLY A 183 -14.11 -10.20 10.06
CA GLY A 183 -14.96 -11.20 10.71
C GLY A 183 -16.25 -10.64 11.28
N PHE A 184 -17.25 -11.52 11.41
CA PHE A 184 -18.63 -11.16 11.75
C PHE A 184 -18.76 -10.40 13.09
N VAL A 185 -18.02 -10.83 14.12
CA VAL A 185 -18.08 -10.21 15.45
C VAL A 185 -17.50 -8.80 15.45
N ALA A 186 -16.35 -8.61 14.78
CA ALA A 186 -15.74 -7.30 14.56
C ALA A 186 -16.70 -6.36 13.81
N ALA A 187 -17.29 -6.85 12.71
CA ALA A 187 -18.28 -6.14 11.88
C ALA A 187 -19.45 -5.61 12.72
N VAL A 188 -20.14 -6.49 13.45
CA VAL A 188 -21.29 -6.13 14.28
C VAL A 188 -20.87 -5.21 15.43
N GLY A 189 -19.75 -5.50 16.08
CA GLY A 189 -19.18 -4.66 17.14
C GLY A 189 -18.91 -3.24 16.67
N GLY A 190 -18.30 -3.09 15.48
CA GLY A 190 -18.02 -1.79 14.88
C GLY A 190 -19.29 -0.97 14.60
N VAL A 191 -20.31 -1.59 14.01
CA VAL A 191 -21.62 -0.94 13.77
C VAL A 191 -22.26 -0.50 15.09
N VAL A 192 -22.26 -1.36 16.11
CA VAL A 192 -22.82 -1.03 17.43
C VAL A 192 -22.10 0.17 18.05
N VAL A 193 -20.77 0.20 18.00
CA VAL A 193 -19.97 1.32 18.53
C VAL A 193 -20.29 2.62 17.79
N LEU A 194 -20.42 2.60 16.46
CA LEU A 194 -20.83 3.78 15.68
C LEU A 194 -22.21 4.30 16.08
N VAL A 195 -23.21 3.43 16.18
CA VAL A 195 -24.59 3.81 16.54
C VAL A 195 -24.64 4.40 17.95
N LEU A 196 -24.08 3.69 18.92
CA LEU A 196 -24.09 4.12 20.32
C LEU A 196 -23.23 5.37 20.53
N GLY A 197 -22.08 5.44 19.85
CA GLY A 197 -21.19 6.59 19.81
C GLY A 197 -21.92 7.84 19.32
N ALA A 198 -22.62 7.77 18.18
CA ALA A 198 -23.36 8.90 17.62
C ALA A 198 -24.45 9.40 18.59
N ILE A 199 -25.17 8.49 19.25
CA ILE A 199 -26.17 8.83 20.26
C ILE A 199 -25.53 9.50 21.48
N ALA A 200 -24.43 8.96 21.98
CA ALA A 200 -23.72 9.47 23.15
C ALA A 200 -23.09 10.83 22.88
N CYS A 201 -22.35 10.96 21.78
CA CYS A 201 -21.75 12.22 21.33
C CYS A 201 -22.83 13.28 21.11
N GLN A 202 -23.98 12.96 20.52
CA GLN A 202 -25.05 13.92 20.33
C GLN A 202 -25.68 14.37 21.64
N ARG A 203 -25.87 13.45 22.61
CA ARG A 203 -26.35 13.84 23.95
C ARG A 203 -25.38 14.79 24.65
N PHE A 204 -24.09 14.60 24.42
CA PHE A 204 -23.05 15.46 24.98
C PHE A 204 -22.97 16.83 24.28
N LEU A 205 -22.92 16.83 22.95
CA LEU A 205 -22.74 18.03 22.10
C LEU A 205 -24.02 18.85 22.00
N GLY A 206 -25.19 18.23 21.86
CA GLY A 206 -26.47 18.94 21.68
C GLY A 206 -26.92 19.77 22.88
N ARG A 207 -26.26 19.62 24.04
CA ARG A 207 -26.44 20.50 25.22
C ARG A 207 -25.47 21.68 25.25
N ARG A 208 -24.40 21.63 24.46
CA ARG A 208 -23.24 22.53 24.51
C ARG A 208 -23.08 23.37 23.25
N VAL A 209 -23.52 22.84 22.12
CA VAL A 209 -23.68 23.52 20.83
C VAL A 209 -25.10 24.06 20.80
N SER A 210 -25.27 25.30 21.23
CA SER A 210 -26.56 26.00 21.28
C SER A 210 -26.68 27.01 20.13
N GLY A 211 -27.87 27.08 19.54
CA GLY A 211 -28.17 27.96 18.41
C GLY A 211 -29.41 27.53 17.64
N GLY A 212 -29.61 28.13 16.45
CA GLY A 212 -30.73 27.81 15.56
C GLY A 212 -30.57 26.47 14.83
N THR A 213 -31.38 26.25 13.80
CA THR A 213 -31.41 25.00 13.02
C THR A 213 -30.03 24.58 12.50
N ALA A 214 -29.20 25.51 12.01
CA ALA A 214 -27.86 25.21 11.52
C ALA A 214 -26.92 24.66 12.62
N ALA A 215 -26.97 25.23 13.82
CA ALA A 215 -26.17 24.74 14.96
C ALA A 215 -26.60 23.33 15.39
N THR A 216 -27.91 23.06 15.33
CA THR A 216 -28.46 21.73 15.65
C THR A 216 -28.07 20.68 14.62
N PHE A 217 -28.10 21.05 13.34
CA PHE A 217 -27.62 20.21 12.24
C PHE A 217 -26.14 19.88 12.42
N LEU A 218 -25.29 20.89 12.64
CA LEU A 218 -23.86 20.71 12.86
C LEU A 218 -23.55 19.91 14.13
N SER A 219 -24.32 20.06 15.21
CA SER A 219 -24.16 19.24 16.41
C SER A 219 -24.33 17.75 16.09
N GLY A 220 -25.36 17.39 15.32
CA GLY A 220 -25.58 16.01 14.91
C GLY A 220 -24.47 15.49 13.99
N TRP A 221 -23.98 16.33 13.07
CA TRP A 221 -22.87 15.97 12.20
C TRP A 221 -21.56 15.77 12.97
N PHE A 222 -21.21 16.69 13.88
CA PHE A 222 -20.06 16.53 14.78
C PHE A 222 -20.18 15.30 15.69
N ALA A 223 -21.41 14.94 16.08
CA ALA A 223 -21.63 13.71 16.83
C ALA A 223 -21.30 12.45 16.02
N ALA A 224 -21.53 12.44 14.72
CA ALA A 224 -21.14 11.35 13.83
C ALA A 224 -19.61 11.27 13.66
N MET A 225 -18.93 12.41 13.48
CA MET A 225 -17.46 12.47 13.49
C MET A 225 -16.89 11.96 14.82
N GLY A 226 -17.49 12.35 15.94
CA GLY A 226 -17.13 11.86 17.27
C GLY A 226 -17.37 10.35 17.42
N ALA A 227 -18.44 9.81 16.85
CA ALA A 227 -18.71 8.37 16.85
C ALA A 227 -17.62 7.59 16.12
N GLY A 228 -17.17 8.11 14.97
CA GLY A 228 -16.03 7.58 14.23
C GLY A 228 -14.74 7.59 15.03
N ALA A 229 -14.45 8.68 15.74
CA ALA A 229 -13.31 8.75 16.65
C ALA A 229 -13.40 7.73 17.80
N VAL A 230 -14.60 7.51 18.35
CA VAL A 230 -14.84 6.50 19.39
C VAL A 230 -14.61 5.08 18.86
N LEU A 231 -15.08 4.78 17.64
CA LEU A 231 -14.79 3.51 16.97
C LEU A 231 -13.28 3.30 16.81
N ALA A 232 -12.58 4.30 16.30
CA ALA A 232 -11.12 4.25 16.12
C ALA A 232 -10.39 3.96 17.44
N LEU A 233 -10.75 4.66 18.51
CA LEU A 233 -10.15 4.44 19.84
C LEU A 233 -10.48 3.04 20.38
N ALA A 234 -11.70 2.54 20.17
CA ALA A 234 -12.08 1.19 20.56
C ALA A 234 -11.27 0.14 19.78
N ALA A 235 -11.13 0.32 18.47
CA ALA A 235 -10.32 -0.53 17.60
C ALA A 235 -8.85 -0.53 18.04
N SER A 236 -8.28 0.63 18.33
CA SER A 236 -6.91 0.75 18.83
C SER A 236 -6.67 0.13 20.19
N LEU A 237 -7.62 0.26 21.12
CA LEU A 237 -7.49 -0.38 22.43
C LEU A 237 -7.50 -1.91 22.31
N VAL A 238 -8.32 -2.46 21.42
CA VAL A 238 -8.30 -3.90 21.12
C VAL A 238 -7.01 -4.28 20.39
N GLY A 239 -6.57 -3.47 19.43
CA GLY A 239 -5.33 -3.66 18.68
C GLY A 239 -4.11 -3.76 19.58
N LEU A 240 -3.95 -2.85 20.55
CA LEU A 240 -2.86 -2.85 21.54
C LEU A 240 -2.74 -4.16 22.33
N ILE A 241 -3.84 -4.90 22.49
CA ILE A 241 -3.89 -6.17 23.24
C ILE A 241 -3.64 -7.37 22.32
N THR A 242 -4.05 -7.26 21.05
CA THR A 242 -4.16 -8.40 20.15
C THR A 242 -2.99 -8.51 19.17
N ASP A 243 -2.50 -7.39 18.64
CA ASP A 243 -1.55 -7.42 17.52
C ASP A 243 -0.64 -6.17 17.42
N ASP A 244 -1.11 -5.00 17.86
CA ASP A 244 -0.33 -3.76 17.83
C ASP A 244 0.35 -3.48 19.19
N SER A 245 0.93 -4.47 19.84
CA SER A 245 1.71 -4.19 21.06
C SER A 245 2.95 -3.38 20.71
N PHE A 246 3.36 -2.46 21.58
CA PHE A 246 4.63 -1.73 21.44
C PHE A 246 5.80 -2.74 21.45
N ALA A 247 6.48 -2.87 20.31
CA ALA A 247 7.58 -3.82 20.12
C ALA A 247 8.90 -3.11 19.74
N GLY A 248 9.09 -1.89 20.25
CA GLY A 248 10.21 -1.02 19.86
C GLY A 248 9.91 -0.11 18.67
N ASP A 249 8.72 -0.23 18.08
CA ASP A 249 8.22 0.59 16.98
C ASP A 249 7.11 1.57 17.41
N LEU A 250 6.82 2.56 16.56
CA LEU A 250 5.72 3.52 16.73
C LEU A 250 4.42 3.07 16.06
N TRP A 251 4.38 1.85 15.51
CA TRP A 251 3.23 1.30 14.79
C TRP A 251 1.90 1.47 15.54
N PRO A 252 1.79 1.24 16.87
CA PRO A 252 0.50 1.37 17.55
C PRO A 252 -0.05 2.81 17.52
N LEU A 253 0.84 3.81 17.51
CA LEU A 253 0.46 5.22 17.35
C LEU A 253 0.02 5.51 15.92
N MET A 254 0.77 4.98 14.93
CA MET A 254 0.47 5.18 13.51
C MET A 254 -0.85 4.49 13.11
N ALA A 255 -1.05 3.24 13.51
CA ALA A 255 -2.30 2.52 13.31
C ALA A 255 -3.48 3.25 13.96
N THR A 256 -3.31 3.77 15.17
CA THR A 256 -4.35 4.58 15.85
C THR A 256 -4.68 5.85 15.08
N TYR A 257 -3.67 6.52 14.55
CA TYR A 257 -3.85 7.70 13.74
C TYR A 257 -4.62 7.41 12.45
N ILE A 258 -4.28 6.33 11.74
CA ILE A 258 -5.00 5.93 10.50
C ILE A 258 -6.44 5.55 10.84
N ARG A 259 -6.67 4.80 11.93
CA ARG A 259 -8.03 4.45 12.37
C ARG A 259 -8.86 5.69 12.70
N LEU A 260 -8.25 6.71 13.30
CA LEU A 260 -8.90 8.00 13.56
C LEU A 260 -9.23 8.71 12.25
N ALA A 261 -8.32 8.68 11.27
CA ALA A 261 -8.55 9.18 9.92
C ALA A 261 -9.78 8.52 9.29
N ASP A 262 -9.84 7.20 9.25
CA ASP A 262 -10.98 6.46 8.70
C ASP A 262 -12.30 6.80 9.42
N GLY A 263 -12.31 6.66 10.75
CA GLY A 263 -13.52 6.84 11.54
C GLY A 263 -14.09 8.26 11.44
N ILE A 264 -13.27 9.29 11.65
CA ILE A 264 -13.72 10.69 11.60
C ILE A 264 -14.19 11.06 10.20
N SER A 265 -13.54 10.53 9.17
CA SER A 265 -13.86 10.81 7.77
C SER A 265 -15.15 10.17 7.31
N TYR A 266 -15.40 8.94 7.77
CA TYR A 266 -16.73 8.32 7.66
C TYR A 266 -17.81 9.20 8.30
N GLY A 267 -17.57 9.67 9.52
CA GLY A 267 -18.46 10.61 10.21
C GLY A 267 -18.65 11.93 9.48
N ALA A 268 -17.63 12.44 8.79
CA ALA A 268 -17.72 13.65 7.98
C ALA A 268 -18.52 13.43 6.69
N CYS A 269 -18.34 12.31 5.99
CA CYS A 269 -19.03 12.04 4.73
C CYS A 269 -20.51 11.69 4.92
N VAL A 270 -20.84 10.94 5.98
CA VAL A 270 -22.18 10.36 6.17
C VAL A 270 -22.95 11.02 7.34
N GLY A 271 -22.27 11.82 8.17
CA GLY A 271 -22.83 12.41 9.39
C GLY A 271 -23.96 13.42 9.19
N TRP A 272 -24.16 13.92 7.96
CA TRP A 272 -25.30 14.76 7.63
C TRP A 272 -26.64 14.06 7.92
N ILE A 273 -26.70 12.72 7.86
CA ILE A 273 -27.89 11.93 8.24
C ILE A 273 -28.24 12.16 9.72
N VAL A 274 -27.23 12.13 10.60
CA VAL A 274 -27.39 12.39 12.04
C VAL A 274 -27.78 13.85 12.27
N GLY A 275 -27.19 14.78 11.50
CA GLY A 275 -27.55 16.19 11.51
C GLY A 275 -29.02 16.45 11.14
N LEU A 276 -29.52 15.85 10.05
CA LEU A 276 -30.91 15.98 9.62
C LEU A 276 -31.87 15.39 10.67
N ALA A 277 -31.53 14.25 11.26
CA ALA A 277 -32.30 13.64 12.33
C ALA A 277 -32.39 14.56 13.56
N ALA A 278 -31.30 15.24 13.93
CA ALA A 278 -31.27 16.19 15.03
C ALA A 278 -32.21 17.38 14.78
N VAL A 279 -32.17 17.97 13.58
CA VAL A 279 -33.07 19.08 13.18
C VAL A 279 -34.52 18.64 13.20
N TRP A 280 -34.82 17.47 12.65
CA TRP A 280 -36.17 16.92 12.62
C TRP A 280 -36.72 16.69 14.02
N ALA A 281 -35.90 16.13 14.93
CA ALA A 281 -36.27 15.93 16.32
C ALA A 281 -36.52 17.25 17.05
N GLN A 282 -35.69 18.27 16.84
CA GLN A 282 -35.85 19.61 17.42
C GLN A 282 -37.17 20.25 16.98
N ARG A 283 -37.48 20.21 15.67
CA ARG A 283 -38.73 20.75 15.12
C ARG A 283 -39.95 20.04 15.69
N ARG A 284 -39.88 18.71 15.90
CA ARG A 284 -40.97 17.95 16.51
C ARG A 284 -41.14 18.19 18.00
N SER A 285 -40.07 18.42 18.76
CA SER A 285 -40.19 18.78 20.18
C SER A 285 -40.86 20.14 20.40
N ALA A 286 -40.88 21.00 19.39
CA ALA A 286 -41.61 22.28 19.42
C ALA A 286 -43.11 22.15 19.08
N GLN A 287 -43.57 20.96 18.64
CA GLN A 287 -44.99 20.70 18.31
C GLN A 287 -45.70 19.95 19.46
N PRO A 288 -46.95 20.30 19.82
CA PRO A 288 -47.72 19.58 20.83
C PRO A 288 -48.04 18.15 20.38
N ALA A 289 -47.83 17.16 21.26
CA ALA A 289 -47.99 15.74 20.94
C ALA A 289 -49.47 15.31 20.89
N THR A 290 -49.95 14.83 19.73
CA THR A 290 -51.28 14.22 19.53
C THR A 290 -51.25 12.69 19.68
N GLU A 291 -52.38 12.02 19.93
CA GLU A 291 -52.43 10.54 20.04
C GLU A 291 -51.97 9.81 18.76
N ALA A 292 -52.32 10.32 17.58
CA ALA A 292 -51.82 9.81 16.30
C ALA A 292 -50.29 9.89 16.16
N SER A 293 -49.64 10.85 16.83
CA SER A 293 -48.19 10.97 16.85
C SER A 293 -47.51 9.91 17.72
N ARG A 294 -48.23 9.28 18.67
CA ARG A 294 -47.73 8.16 19.49
C ARG A 294 -47.85 6.82 18.75
N ALA A 295 -48.88 6.60 17.96
CA ALA A 295 -49.03 5.39 17.14
C ALA A 295 -47.96 5.31 16.03
N ARG A 296 -47.71 6.41 15.30
CA ARG A 296 -46.59 6.52 14.34
C ARG A 296 -45.20 6.32 14.97
N ARG A 297 -45.04 6.58 16.28
CA ARG A 297 -43.78 6.29 17.00
C ARG A 297 -43.55 4.79 17.15
N ALA A 298 -44.58 3.97 17.24
CA ALA A 298 -44.43 2.51 17.31
C ALA A 298 -44.09 1.90 15.93
N GLU A 299 -44.72 2.39 14.85
CA GLU A 299 -44.42 1.94 13.48
C GLU A 299 -42.99 2.30 13.01
N LEU A 300 -42.50 3.51 13.31
CA LEU A 300 -41.12 3.91 13.00
C LEU A 300 -40.07 3.13 13.80
N VAL A 301 -40.39 2.72 15.03
CA VAL A 301 -39.55 1.81 15.84
C VAL A 301 -39.50 0.41 15.21
N GLY A 302 -40.63 -0.08 14.68
CA GLY A 302 -40.70 -1.34 13.92
C GLY A 302 -39.89 -1.30 12.61
N ALA A 303 -39.97 -0.20 11.84
CA ALA A 303 -39.24 -0.03 10.59
C ALA A 303 -37.72 0.08 10.79
N GLY A 304 -37.25 0.75 11.85
CA GLY A 304 -35.82 0.83 12.18
C GLY A 304 -35.22 -0.51 12.65
N ALA A 305 -36.01 -1.33 13.33
CA ALA A 305 -35.62 -2.70 13.68
C ALA A 305 -35.55 -3.62 12.45
N LEU A 306 -36.45 -3.41 11.47
CA LEU A 306 -36.48 -4.16 10.21
C LEU A 306 -35.28 -3.85 9.31
N VAL A 307 -34.82 -2.59 9.26
CA VAL A 307 -33.60 -2.20 8.53
C VAL A 307 -32.35 -2.80 9.18
N MET A 308 -32.26 -2.79 10.52
CA MET A 308 -31.17 -3.47 11.22
C MET A 308 -31.18 -4.99 10.98
N ALA A 309 -32.35 -5.62 10.99
CA ALA A 309 -32.48 -7.05 10.68
C ALA A 309 -32.11 -7.36 9.22
N ALA A 310 -32.50 -6.51 8.26
CA ALA A 310 -32.14 -6.67 6.86
C ALA A 310 -30.63 -6.52 6.60
N VAL A 311 -29.95 -5.61 7.31
CA VAL A 311 -28.49 -5.45 7.25
C VAL A 311 -27.77 -6.62 7.94
N VAL A 312 -28.27 -7.13 9.06
CA VAL A 312 -27.70 -8.32 9.73
C VAL A 312 -27.86 -9.60 8.90
N VAL A 313 -28.92 -9.70 8.08
CA VAL A 313 -29.21 -10.89 7.23
C VAL A 313 -28.58 -10.81 5.84
N ALA A 314 -28.37 -9.63 5.26
CA ALA A 314 -27.79 -9.49 3.91
C ALA A 314 -26.25 -9.55 3.90
N VAL A 315 -25.61 -9.20 5.01
CA VAL A 315 -24.14 -9.09 5.14
C VAL A 315 -23.37 -10.43 5.07
N PRO A 316 -23.89 -11.58 5.56
CA PRO A 316 -23.21 -12.87 5.42
C PRO A 316 -23.20 -13.44 3.99
N PHE A 317 -24.01 -12.92 3.06
CA PHE A 317 -24.17 -13.48 1.71
C PHE A 317 -23.33 -12.76 0.62
N LEU A 318 -22.51 -11.78 1.00
CA LEU A 318 -21.67 -11.02 0.05
C LEU A 318 -20.17 -11.37 0.13
N ALA A 319 -19.78 -12.36 0.93
CA ALA A 319 -18.40 -12.78 1.05
C ALA A 319 -18.31 -14.32 1.17
N SER A 320 -18.64 -14.99 0.08
CA SER A 320 -17.98 -16.26 -0.24
C SER A 320 -17.45 -16.06 -1.64
N ALA A 321 -16.19 -15.63 -1.74
CA ALA A 321 -15.44 -15.95 -2.93
C ALA A 321 -15.32 -17.47 -2.89
N ASP A 322 -16.13 -18.15 -3.69
CA ASP A 322 -15.86 -19.55 -4.00
C ASP A 322 -14.43 -19.56 -4.55
N THR A 323 -13.50 -20.15 -3.79
CA THR A 323 -12.18 -20.48 -4.32
C THR A 323 -12.44 -21.47 -5.43
N GLU A 324 -12.36 -21.00 -6.68
CA GLU A 324 -12.38 -21.89 -7.82
C GLU A 324 -11.20 -22.85 -7.61
N PRO A 325 -11.46 -24.17 -7.55
CA PRO A 325 -10.40 -25.12 -7.28
C PRO A 325 -9.34 -24.98 -8.37
N ALA A 326 -8.08 -24.95 -7.95
CA ALA A 326 -6.96 -24.89 -8.87
C ALA A 326 -7.11 -25.98 -9.95
N PRO A 327 -6.74 -25.73 -11.22
CA PRO A 327 -6.88 -26.73 -12.26
C PRO A 327 -6.19 -28.04 -11.83
N PRO A 328 -6.78 -29.20 -12.17
CA PRO A 328 -6.30 -30.49 -11.69
C PRO A 328 -4.88 -30.75 -12.16
N VAL A 329 -4.07 -31.30 -11.26
CA VAL A 329 -2.68 -31.69 -11.54
C VAL A 329 -2.67 -32.71 -12.68
N THR A 330 -1.81 -32.51 -13.68
CA THR A 330 -1.68 -33.42 -14.81
C THR A 330 -0.56 -34.43 -14.56
N THR A 331 -0.72 -35.64 -15.11
CA THR A 331 0.34 -36.67 -15.06
C THR A 331 1.63 -36.19 -15.76
N GLU A 332 1.50 -35.32 -16.77
CA GLU A 332 2.63 -34.71 -17.46
C GLU A 332 3.41 -33.74 -16.57
N ALA A 333 2.71 -32.89 -15.79
CA ALA A 333 3.36 -31.98 -14.84
C ALA A 333 4.11 -32.76 -13.74
N ILE A 334 3.51 -33.84 -13.21
CA ILE A 334 4.17 -34.71 -12.23
C ILE A 334 5.43 -35.35 -12.85
N ALA A 335 5.33 -35.90 -14.07
CA ALA A 335 6.48 -36.51 -14.73
C ALA A 335 7.61 -35.49 -14.99
N ALA A 336 7.27 -34.26 -15.36
CA ALA A 336 8.24 -33.18 -15.56
C ALA A 336 8.89 -32.73 -14.23
N ALA A 337 8.12 -32.68 -13.13
CA ALA A 337 8.63 -32.38 -11.79
C ALA A 337 9.76 -33.34 -11.38
N GLU A 338 9.62 -34.63 -11.68
CA GLU A 338 10.63 -35.66 -11.38
C GLU A 338 11.95 -35.46 -12.13
N THR A 339 11.95 -34.71 -13.24
CA THR A 339 13.18 -34.40 -13.99
C THR A 339 13.96 -33.20 -13.45
N GLY A 340 13.39 -32.48 -12.46
CA GLY A 340 13.99 -31.23 -11.94
C GLY A 340 13.82 -30.03 -12.86
N ALA A 341 12.95 -30.12 -13.88
CA ALA A 341 12.63 -28.99 -14.74
C ALA A 341 11.85 -27.91 -13.97
N LEU A 342 12.07 -26.65 -14.33
CA LEU A 342 11.21 -25.55 -13.90
C LEU A 342 9.83 -25.72 -14.52
N LEU A 343 8.80 -25.51 -13.70
CA LEU A 343 7.40 -25.66 -14.08
C LEU A 343 6.70 -24.31 -13.95
N PRO A 344 5.66 -24.04 -14.75
CA PRO A 344 4.89 -22.81 -14.59
C PRO A 344 4.37 -22.68 -13.15
N LEU A 345 4.49 -21.46 -12.61
CA LEU A 345 4.02 -21.13 -11.26
C LEU A 345 2.58 -20.62 -11.31
N ARG A 346 1.87 -20.83 -10.20
CA ARG A 346 0.50 -20.39 -9.96
C ARG A 346 0.29 -20.08 -8.49
N VAL A 347 -0.81 -19.40 -8.20
CA VAL A 347 -1.30 -19.19 -6.83
C VAL A 347 -2.26 -20.32 -6.47
N SER A 348 -2.09 -20.88 -5.27
CA SER A 348 -3.01 -21.84 -4.67
C SER A 348 -3.33 -21.41 -3.24
N GLY A 349 -4.46 -20.74 -3.04
CA GLY A 349 -4.82 -20.15 -1.75
C GLY A 349 -3.82 -19.06 -1.34
N ASP A 350 -3.10 -19.29 -0.25
CA ASP A 350 -2.12 -18.38 0.34
C ASP A 350 -0.66 -18.72 0.00
N THR A 351 -0.42 -19.58 -1.00
CA THR A 351 0.93 -20.01 -1.40
C THR A 351 1.16 -19.91 -2.90
N ILE A 352 2.43 -19.76 -3.28
CA ILE A 352 2.90 -19.96 -4.66
C ILE A 352 3.20 -21.45 -4.82
N THR A 353 2.61 -22.07 -5.83
CA THR A 353 2.84 -23.47 -6.19
C THR A 353 3.23 -23.58 -7.66
N ASP A 354 3.78 -24.72 -8.05
CA ASP A 354 3.91 -25.06 -9.45
C ASP A 354 2.71 -25.88 -9.96
N THR A 355 2.70 -26.16 -11.27
CA THR A 355 1.68 -27.00 -11.92
C THR A 355 1.69 -28.47 -11.47
N ALA A 356 2.70 -28.91 -10.72
CA ALA A 356 2.76 -30.23 -10.08
C ALA A 356 2.33 -30.20 -8.60
N ASP A 357 1.79 -29.08 -8.13
CA ASP A 357 1.28 -28.85 -6.77
C ASP A 357 2.34 -28.92 -5.67
N ARG A 358 3.58 -28.56 -6.01
CA ARG A 358 4.64 -28.32 -5.03
C ARG A 358 4.61 -26.85 -4.64
N GLN A 359 4.62 -26.54 -3.34
CA GLN A 359 4.87 -25.19 -2.86
C GLN A 359 6.30 -24.76 -3.23
N VAL A 360 6.42 -23.57 -3.81
CA VAL A 360 7.68 -23.01 -4.29
C VAL A 360 8.05 -21.80 -3.44
N LEU A 361 9.21 -21.84 -2.78
CA LEU A 361 9.72 -20.72 -2.00
C LEU A 361 10.75 -19.96 -2.83
N LEU A 362 10.34 -18.83 -3.42
CA LEU A 362 11.18 -18.03 -4.31
C LEU A 362 12.11 -17.09 -3.51
N ARG A 363 13.41 -17.42 -3.42
CA ARG A 363 14.44 -16.60 -2.76
C ARG A 363 15.52 -16.22 -3.75
N GLY A 364 15.79 -14.92 -3.88
CA GLY A 364 16.64 -14.44 -4.95
C GLY A 364 17.13 -13.01 -4.78
N VAL A 365 17.49 -12.43 -5.92
CA VAL A 365 18.09 -11.09 -6.03
C VAL A 365 17.45 -10.30 -7.17
N ASN A 366 17.48 -8.98 -7.04
CA ASN A 366 17.20 -8.06 -8.14
C ASN A 366 18.40 -8.00 -9.09
N VAL A 367 18.12 -7.85 -10.38
CA VAL A 367 19.09 -7.75 -11.49
C VAL A 367 18.70 -6.52 -12.32
N ASN A 368 19.48 -5.45 -12.23
CA ASN A 368 19.16 -4.12 -12.79
C ASN A 368 19.97 -3.74 -14.04
N GLN A 369 20.73 -4.67 -14.61
CA GLN A 369 21.65 -4.41 -15.70
C GLN A 369 20.97 -4.06 -17.03
N LEU A 370 19.67 -4.35 -17.18
CA LEU A 370 18.86 -4.00 -18.35
C LEU A 370 18.07 -2.69 -18.16
N VAL A 371 18.27 -1.98 -17.06
CA VAL A 371 17.59 -0.70 -16.77
C VAL A 371 18.26 0.45 -17.52
N ASP A 372 17.44 1.34 -18.09
CA ASP A 372 17.86 2.57 -18.75
C ASP A 372 18.06 3.70 -17.73
N PHE A 373 19.18 3.64 -17.01
CA PHE A 373 19.54 4.63 -16.02
C PHE A 373 20.12 5.90 -16.63
N TYR A 374 19.67 7.05 -16.11
CA TYR A 374 20.39 8.31 -16.19
C TYR A 374 21.82 8.14 -15.69
N ALA A 375 22.80 8.74 -16.39
CA ALA A 375 24.20 8.71 -16.00
C ALA A 375 24.62 10.08 -15.44
N PRO A 376 24.70 10.27 -14.09
CA PRO A 376 25.18 11.52 -13.50
C PRO A 376 26.63 11.86 -13.91
N ARG A 377 27.41 10.82 -14.23
CA ARG A 377 28.77 10.88 -14.77
C ARG A 377 28.80 10.17 -16.12
N PRO A 378 28.66 10.89 -17.25
CA PRO A 378 28.56 10.26 -18.58
C PRO A 378 29.77 9.38 -18.96
N GLU A 379 30.92 9.60 -18.32
CA GLU A 379 32.13 8.81 -18.50
C GLU A 379 32.15 7.48 -17.74
N VAL A 380 31.22 7.28 -16.79
CA VAL A 380 31.08 6.05 -16.00
C VAL A 380 29.79 5.34 -16.42
N PRO A 381 29.85 4.07 -16.86
CA PRO A 381 28.65 3.33 -17.24
C PRO A 381 27.62 3.27 -16.11
N SER A 382 26.35 3.53 -16.41
CA SER A 382 25.25 3.47 -15.44
C SER A 382 24.76 2.06 -15.16
N THR A 383 25.09 1.09 -16.02
CA THR A 383 24.94 -0.35 -15.79
C THR A 383 26.27 -1.08 -16.04
N VAL A 384 26.32 -2.34 -15.60
CA VAL A 384 27.37 -3.29 -15.99
C VAL A 384 26.76 -4.34 -16.92
N PRO A 385 27.54 -4.98 -17.83
CA PRO A 385 27.02 -6.05 -18.67
C PRO A 385 26.43 -7.19 -17.84
N LEU A 386 25.25 -7.67 -18.26
CA LEU A 386 24.65 -8.91 -17.74
C LEU A 386 25.19 -10.10 -18.52
N THR A 387 25.72 -11.10 -17.81
CA THR A 387 26.37 -12.27 -18.42
C THR A 387 25.81 -13.58 -17.87
N GLU A 388 26.08 -14.68 -18.58
CA GLU A 388 25.75 -16.03 -18.08
C GLU A 388 26.46 -16.35 -16.75
N GLU A 389 27.64 -15.78 -16.51
CA GLU A 389 28.38 -15.93 -15.25
C GLU A 389 27.64 -15.31 -14.06
N ASP A 390 26.88 -14.23 -14.29
CA ASP A 390 26.02 -13.66 -13.25
C ASP A 390 24.95 -14.66 -12.82
N PHE A 391 24.24 -15.29 -13.77
CA PHE A 391 23.22 -16.29 -13.46
C PHE A 391 23.81 -17.55 -12.82
N ALA A 392 24.98 -17.99 -13.29
CA ALA A 392 25.70 -19.10 -12.67
C ALA A 392 26.10 -18.77 -11.22
N GLY A 393 26.56 -17.54 -10.95
CA GLY A 393 26.91 -17.06 -9.61
C GLY A 393 25.69 -16.98 -8.68
N ILE A 394 24.58 -16.42 -9.17
CA ILE A 394 23.31 -16.35 -8.45
C ILE A 394 22.83 -17.76 -8.05
N ALA A 395 22.85 -18.71 -8.99
CA ALA A 395 22.47 -20.09 -8.71
C ALA A 395 23.45 -20.79 -7.75
N ALA A 396 24.75 -20.50 -7.86
CA ALA A 396 25.77 -21.06 -6.97
C ALA A 396 25.67 -20.55 -5.53
N ASP A 397 25.16 -19.34 -5.32
CA ASP A 397 24.82 -18.83 -3.99
C ASP A 397 23.47 -19.40 -3.47
N GLY A 398 22.82 -20.30 -4.22
CA GLY A 398 21.63 -21.04 -3.77
C GLY A 398 20.29 -20.35 -4.07
N PHE A 399 20.30 -19.19 -4.70
CA PHE A 399 19.08 -18.51 -5.14
C PHE A 399 18.36 -19.31 -6.22
N ASN A 400 17.03 -19.16 -6.30
CA ASN A 400 16.18 -19.84 -7.28
C ASN A 400 15.32 -18.89 -8.12
N VAL A 401 15.44 -17.58 -7.93
CA VAL A 401 14.72 -16.56 -8.70
C VAL A 401 15.57 -15.32 -8.91
N VAL A 402 15.34 -14.63 -10.03
CA VAL A 402 15.81 -13.27 -10.28
C VAL A 402 14.61 -12.35 -10.54
N ARG A 403 14.59 -11.16 -9.93
CA ARG A 403 13.70 -10.07 -10.36
C ARG A 403 14.48 -9.24 -11.36
N LEU A 404 14.15 -9.42 -12.64
CA LEU A 404 14.84 -8.78 -13.76
C LEU A 404 14.16 -7.44 -14.03
N ALA A 405 14.82 -6.37 -13.61
CA ALA A 405 14.33 -5.01 -13.78
C ALA A 405 14.50 -4.57 -15.25
N LEU A 406 13.39 -4.13 -15.83
CA LEU A 406 13.26 -3.65 -17.20
C LEU A 406 12.94 -2.16 -17.22
N SER A 407 13.10 -1.50 -18.36
CA SER A 407 12.66 -0.11 -18.54
C SER A 407 11.67 0.03 -19.69
N TRP A 408 10.56 0.71 -19.42
CA TRP A 408 9.61 1.07 -20.46
C TRP A 408 10.25 1.93 -21.55
N SER A 409 11.20 2.81 -21.18
CA SER A 409 11.94 3.65 -22.12
C SER A 409 12.75 2.83 -23.14
N SER A 410 13.39 1.74 -22.72
CA SER A 410 14.10 0.81 -23.62
C SER A 410 13.14 -0.09 -24.40
N LEU A 411 12.02 -0.49 -23.79
CA LEU A 411 11.05 -1.35 -24.43
C LEU A 411 10.29 -0.63 -25.55
N GLU A 412 9.89 0.62 -25.32
CA GLU A 412 9.09 1.45 -26.23
C GLU A 412 9.69 2.86 -26.37
N PRO A 413 10.90 2.99 -26.96
CA PRO A 413 11.61 4.26 -27.05
C PRO A 413 10.87 5.29 -27.93
N GLN A 414 10.05 4.80 -28.87
CA GLN A 414 9.13 5.60 -29.66
C GLN A 414 7.72 5.06 -29.49
N ARG A 415 6.75 5.95 -29.31
CA ARG A 415 5.36 5.58 -29.11
C ARG A 415 4.85 4.57 -30.13
N GLY A 416 4.33 3.44 -29.64
CA GLY A 416 3.82 2.31 -30.41
C GLY A 416 4.87 1.48 -31.15
N HIS A 417 6.16 1.71 -30.92
CA HIS A 417 7.26 1.00 -31.58
C HIS A 417 8.18 0.36 -30.54
N TYR A 418 8.16 -0.97 -30.50
CA TYR A 418 8.97 -1.75 -29.56
C TYR A 418 10.38 -2.00 -30.10
N ASP A 419 11.38 -1.92 -29.22
CA ASP A 419 12.78 -2.23 -29.57
C ASP A 419 13.03 -3.74 -29.56
N GLU A 420 13.19 -4.33 -30.75
CA GLU A 420 13.45 -5.77 -30.89
C GLU A 420 14.86 -6.18 -30.40
N ALA A 421 15.84 -5.27 -30.33
CA ALA A 421 17.14 -5.57 -29.75
C ALA A 421 17.02 -5.71 -28.23
N TYR A 422 16.31 -4.80 -27.58
CA TYR A 422 16.05 -4.89 -26.14
C TYR A 422 15.22 -6.14 -25.78
N LEU A 423 14.22 -6.48 -26.61
CA LEU A 423 13.46 -7.73 -26.45
C LEU A 423 14.33 -9.00 -26.58
N GLU A 424 15.39 -8.97 -27.39
CA GLU A 424 16.37 -10.07 -27.47
C GLU A 424 17.22 -10.17 -26.21
N GLU A 425 17.62 -9.04 -25.62
CA GLU A 425 18.35 -9.01 -24.35
C GLU A 425 17.54 -9.64 -23.22
N ILE A 426 16.24 -9.28 -23.12
CA ILE A 426 15.32 -9.89 -22.14
C ILE A 426 15.21 -11.40 -22.38
N ARG A 427 15.03 -11.84 -23.63
CA ARG A 427 14.93 -13.27 -23.95
C ARG A 427 16.21 -14.03 -23.60
N THR A 428 17.36 -13.43 -23.86
CA THR A 428 18.67 -14.00 -23.55
C THR A 428 18.83 -14.14 -22.04
N ALA A 429 18.50 -13.11 -21.27
CA ALA A 429 18.54 -13.13 -19.82
C ALA A 429 17.63 -14.22 -19.23
N VAL A 430 16.37 -14.32 -19.67
CA VAL A 430 15.43 -15.37 -19.24
C VAL A 430 15.94 -16.77 -19.60
N ALA A 431 16.49 -16.95 -20.80
CA ALA A 431 17.04 -18.23 -21.24
C ALA A 431 18.28 -18.64 -20.42
N GLN A 432 19.15 -17.70 -20.09
CA GLN A 432 20.33 -17.94 -19.25
C GLN A 432 19.92 -18.24 -17.81
N ALA A 433 19.00 -17.47 -17.22
CA ALA A 433 18.44 -17.75 -15.90
C ALA A 433 17.86 -19.18 -15.84
N LYS A 434 17.04 -19.55 -16.81
CA LYS A 434 16.46 -20.90 -16.95
C LYS A 434 17.51 -21.99 -17.05
N ALA A 435 18.59 -21.77 -17.81
CA ALA A 435 19.67 -22.74 -17.96
C ALA A 435 20.37 -23.07 -16.64
N HIS A 436 20.32 -22.15 -15.67
CA HIS A 436 20.85 -22.31 -14.31
C HIS A 436 19.76 -22.64 -13.27
N GLY A 437 18.54 -22.99 -13.70
CA GLY A 437 17.45 -23.37 -12.81
C GLY A 437 16.88 -22.22 -11.98
N LEU A 438 16.96 -20.99 -12.51
CA LEU A 438 16.41 -19.79 -11.91
C LEU A 438 15.08 -19.42 -12.58
N TYR A 439 14.06 -19.14 -11.77
CA TYR A 439 12.88 -18.42 -12.23
C TYR A 439 13.21 -16.95 -12.51
N THR A 440 12.45 -16.30 -13.38
CA THR A 440 12.54 -14.86 -13.65
C THR A 440 11.20 -14.18 -13.40
N VAL A 441 11.18 -13.17 -12.53
CA VAL A 441 10.09 -12.19 -12.43
C VAL A 441 10.48 -11.01 -13.32
N LEU A 442 9.67 -10.70 -14.32
CA LEU A 442 9.90 -9.54 -15.19
C LEU A 442 9.29 -8.31 -14.52
N ASP A 443 10.11 -7.32 -14.20
CA ASP A 443 9.69 -6.12 -13.48
C ASP A 443 9.73 -4.90 -14.40
N MET A 444 8.59 -4.20 -14.53
CA MET A 444 8.58 -2.89 -15.18
C MET A 444 9.07 -1.81 -14.21
N HIS A 445 10.39 -1.69 -14.17
CA HIS A 445 11.11 -0.87 -13.22
C HIS A 445 11.01 0.62 -13.55
N GLN A 446 10.91 1.43 -12.49
CA GLN A 446 11.06 2.88 -12.56
C GLN A 446 11.50 3.40 -11.21
N ASP A 447 12.31 4.45 -11.24
CA ASP A 447 12.55 5.36 -10.14
C ASP A 447 12.36 6.80 -10.61
N GLY A 448 11.72 7.65 -9.80
CA GLY A 448 11.57 9.07 -10.15
C GLY A 448 10.90 9.31 -11.52
N TRP A 449 10.09 8.36 -11.99
CA TRP A 449 9.36 8.30 -13.26
C TRP A 449 10.21 8.17 -14.54
N SER A 450 11.38 8.80 -14.64
CA SER A 450 12.15 8.86 -15.90
C SER A 450 13.64 9.20 -15.72
N ALA A 451 14.44 8.89 -16.72
CA ALA A 451 15.86 9.28 -16.83
C ALA A 451 16.13 10.78 -17.09
N ALA A 452 15.11 11.62 -17.27
CA ALA A 452 15.32 13.06 -17.48
C ALA A 452 15.89 13.74 -16.21
N PRO A 453 16.96 14.55 -16.26
CA PRO A 453 17.41 15.35 -15.11
C PRO A 453 16.69 16.71 -15.02
N SER A 454 16.88 17.43 -13.91
CA SER A 454 16.58 18.86 -13.85
C SER A 454 17.27 19.64 -14.97
N PRO A 455 16.58 20.60 -15.63
CA PRO A 455 17.23 21.59 -16.48
C PRO A 455 18.22 22.47 -15.69
N ASP A 456 19.29 22.93 -16.33
CA ASP A 456 20.32 23.77 -15.71
C ASP A 456 19.78 25.08 -15.11
N ASP A 457 18.70 25.63 -15.68
CA ASP A 457 18.07 26.88 -15.27
C ASP A 457 16.86 26.69 -14.34
N VAL A 458 16.65 25.46 -13.81
CA VAL A 458 15.52 25.16 -12.93
C VAL A 458 15.55 26.05 -11.67
N SER A 459 14.41 26.64 -11.34
CA SER A 459 14.22 27.37 -10.09
C SER A 459 13.46 26.50 -9.09
N CYS A 460 14.19 25.91 -8.14
CA CYS A 460 13.60 25.14 -7.05
C CYS A 460 13.14 26.05 -5.90
N ARG A 461 11.98 25.74 -5.33
CA ARG A 461 11.41 26.49 -4.20
C ARG A 461 12.22 26.23 -2.92
N PRO A 462 12.16 27.14 -1.93
CA PRO A 462 12.79 26.90 -0.63
C PRO A 462 12.40 25.54 -0.05
N GLY A 463 13.40 24.76 0.39
CA GLY A 463 13.20 23.41 0.91
C GLY A 463 13.25 22.30 -0.16
N THR A 464 13.38 22.64 -1.44
CA THR A 464 13.58 21.68 -2.54
C THR A 464 14.92 21.91 -3.23
N SER A 465 15.43 20.88 -3.91
CA SER A 465 16.68 20.94 -4.69
C SER A 465 16.45 20.42 -6.11
N PRO A 466 17.36 20.71 -7.06
CA PRO A 466 17.40 19.96 -8.32
C PRO A 466 17.47 18.45 -8.05
N MET A 467 16.99 17.68 -9.02
CA MET A 467 16.83 16.24 -9.00
C MET A 467 17.60 15.65 -10.19
N TRP A 468 18.30 14.54 -9.98
CA TRP A 468 18.89 13.80 -11.09
C TRP A 468 17.81 13.16 -11.97
N GLY A 469 18.22 12.62 -13.11
CA GLY A 469 17.43 11.59 -13.76
C GLY A 469 17.58 10.28 -12.99
N TYR A 470 16.66 9.37 -13.23
CA TYR A 470 16.68 8.01 -12.72
C TYR A 470 16.37 7.07 -13.89
N ASP A 471 15.18 6.48 -13.97
CA ASP A 471 14.85 5.48 -15.01
C ASP A 471 13.33 5.29 -15.14
N GLY A 472 12.90 4.42 -16.05
CA GLY A 472 11.50 4.02 -16.20
C GLY A 472 10.86 4.48 -17.50
N ALA A 473 10.03 5.53 -17.45
CA ALA A 473 9.20 5.94 -18.57
C ALA A 473 9.98 6.69 -19.67
N PRO A 474 9.63 6.49 -20.95
CA PRO A 474 10.21 7.25 -22.06
C PRO A 474 9.82 8.73 -22.01
N GLU A 475 10.62 9.57 -22.68
CA GLU A 475 10.38 11.01 -22.74
C GLU A 475 8.98 11.35 -23.28
N TRP A 476 8.52 10.65 -24.32
CA TRP A 476 7.21 10.90 -24.94
C TRP A 476 6.02 10.58 -24.01
N ALA A 477 6.23 9.76 -22.98
CA ALA A 477 5.23 9.44 -21.95
C ALA A 477 5.34 10.35 -20.71
N THR A 478 6.34 11.22 -20.63
CA THR A 478 6.64 12.03 -19.44
C THR A 478 5.95 13.40 -19.49
N ILE A 479 4.67 13.43 -19.11
CA ILE A 479 3.85 14.65 -19.13
C ILE A 479 3.84 15.35 -17.76
N THR A 480 4.66 16.39 -17.60
CA THR A 480 4.82 17.11 -16.31
C THR A 480 4.05 18.42 -16.23
N ASP A 481 3.34 18.85 -17.28
CA ASP A 481 2.65 20.15 -17.36
C ASP A 481 3.54 21.36 -16.98
N GLY A 482 4.86 21.26 -17.19
CA GLY A 482 5.83 22.30 -16.81
C GLY A 482 6.06 22.40 -15.28
N ALA A 483 5.63 21.42 -14.50
CA ALA A 483 6.00 21.34 -13.09
C ALA A 483 7.55 21.27 -12.96
N PRO A 484 8.15 22.06 -12.06
CA PRO A 484 9.59 22.08 -11.87
C PRO A 484 10.08 20.70 -11.42
N ARG A 485 11.10 20.21 -12.12
CA ARG A 485 11.79 18.97 -11.76
C ARG A 485 12.74 19.25 -10.61
N CYS A 486 12.19 19.27 -9.40
CA CYS A 486 12.90 19.40 -8.15
C CYS A 486 12.50 18.23 -7.23
N GLN A 487 13.21 18.03 -6.14
CA GLN A 487 12.93 17.00 -5.16
C GLN A 487 12.82 17.59 -3.75
N PHE A 488 12.02 16.95 -2.90
CA PHE A 488 11.84 17.28 -1.49
C PHE A 488 12.26 16.08 -0.64
N THR A 489 13.41 16.16 0.03
CA THR A 489 13.92 15.08 0.90
C THR A 489 14.13 13.70 0.24
N GLY A 490 13.94 13.58 -1.07
CA GLY A 490 14.10 12.33 -1.85
C GLY A 490 13.45 12.44 -3.23
N ARG A 491 13.85 11.59 -4.18
CA ARG A 491 13.42 11.61 -5.60
C ARG A 491 11.91 11.44 -5.76
N ASP A 492 11.30 10.69 -4.86
CA ASP A 492 9.90 10.28 -4.94
C ASP A 492 8.92 11.36 -4.47
N ILE A 493 9.44 12.43 -3.86
CA ILE A 493 8.65 13.60 -3.50
C ILE A 493 9.05 14.74 -4.44
N SER A 494 8.73 14.54 -5.72
CA SER A 494 9.00 15.48 -6.82
C SER A 494 7.71 16.09 -7.37
N PRO A 495 7.62 17.43 -7.54
CA PRO A 495 6.48 18.04 -8.22
C PRO A 495 6.30 17.55 -9.66
N ALA A 496 7.39 17.38 -10.40
CA ALA A 496 7.35 16.86 -11.76
C ALA A 496 6.97 15.37 -11.81
N GLY A 497 7.56 14.56 -10.93
CA GLY A 497 7.21 13.14 -10.80
C GLY A 497 5.74 12.95 -10.43
N GLY A 498 5.29 13.59 -9.35
CA GLY A 498 3.88 13.52 -8.92
C GLY A 498 2.89 13.97 -10.00
N ARG A 499 3.25 14.97 -10.82
CA ARG A 499 2.44 15.40 -11.96
C ARG A 499 2.44 14.38 -13.10
N ALA A 500 3.59 13.78 -13.43
CA ALA A 500 3.69 12.74 -14.46
C ALA A 500 2.85 11.50 -14.09
N PHE A 501 2.97 11.02 -12.85
CA PHE A 501 2.12 9.93 -12.34
C PHE A 501 0.64 10.29 -12.37
N ASN A 502 0.26 11.52 -12.02
CA ASN A 502 -1.13 11.97 -12.16
C ASN A 502 -1.61 11.88 -13.61
N ASN A 503 -0.84 12.41 -14.57
CA ASN A 503 -1.16 12.31 -15.99
C ASN A 503 -1.28 10.86 -16.46
N PHE A 504 -0.43 9.97 -15.95
CA PHE A 504 -0.50 8.55 -16.21
C PHE A 504 -1.78 7.90 -15.66
N PHE A 505 -2.11 8.12 -14.38
CA PHE A 505 -3.30 7.53 -13.77
C PHE A 505 -4.61 8.03 -14.40
N TYR A 506 -4.65 9.27 -14.88
CA TYR A 506 -5.77 9.82 -15.64
C TYR A 506 -5.70 9.52 -17.14
N ASN A 507 -4.71 8.74 -17.58
CA ASN A 507 -4.49 8.34 -18.96
C ASN A 507 -4.45 9.52 -19.95
N THR A 508 -3.84 10.64 -19.54
CA THR A 508 -3.64 11.81 -20.40
C THR A 508 -2.92 11.38 -21.68
N ASP A 509 -3.44 11.81 -22.83
CA ASP A 509 -2.94 11.45 -24.16
C ASP A 509 -2.82 9.94 -24.45
N GLY A 510 -3.40 9.06 -23.62
CA GLY A 510 -3.33 7.61 -23.79
C GLY A 510 -1.99 7.01 -23.33
N VAL A 511 -1.27 7.63 -22.38
CA VAL A 511 0.03 7.09 -21.91
C VAL A 511 -0.12 5.78 -21.14
N GLN A 512 -1.17 5.62 -20.32
CA GLN A 512 -1.42 4.37 -19.59
C GLN A 512 -1.76 3.24 -20.55
N ASP A 513 -2.51 3.54 -21.61
CA ASP A 513 -2.85 2.56 -22.65
C ASP A 513 -1.60 1.98 -23.31
N GLN A 514 -0.56 2.79 -23.51
CA GLN A 514 0.68 2.31 -24.12
C GLN A 514 1.46 1.37 -23.20
N LEU A 515 1.53 1.66 -21.89
CA LEU A 515 2.15 0.72 -20.95
C LEU A 515 1.36 -0.59 -20.85
N VAL A 516 0.02 -0.53 -20.86
CA VAL A 516 -0.84 -1.73 -20.92
C VAL A 516 -0.55 -2.54 -22.20
N ASN A 517 -0.40 -1.87 -23.35
CA ASN A 517 -0.05 -2.54 -24.61
C ASN A 517 1.35 -3.16 -24.57
N ALA A 518 2.33 -2.47 -23.96
CA ALA A 518 3.68 -2.98 -23.78
C ALA A 518 3.68 -4.26 -22.94
N TRP A 519 2.89 -4.30 -21.86
CA TRP A 519 2.68 -5.50 -21.06
C TRP A 519 2.02 -6.64 -21.83
N SER A 520 0.93 -6.36 -22.54
CA SER A 520 0.25 -7.35 -23.38
C SER A 520 1.19 -7.97 -24.42
N MET A 521 2.01 -7.14 -25.06
CA MET A 521 3.02 -7.57 -26.02
C MET A 521 4.10 -8.45 -25.37
N LEU A 522 4.68 -7.99 -24.25
CA LEU A 522 5.75 -8.71 -23.55
C LEU A 522 5.25 -10.06 -23.03
N ALA A 523 4.10 -10.08 -22.35
CA ALA A 523 3.48 -11.30 -21.84
C ALA A 523 3.12 -12.28 -22.96
N GLY A 524 2.59 -11.78 -24.09
CA GLY A 524 2.32 -12.61 -25.26
C GLY A 524 3.56 -13.28 -25.85
N LYS A 525 4.75 -12.67 -25.75
CA LYS A 525 6.02 -13.27 -26.17
C LYS A 525 6.54 -14.33 -25.19
N PHE A 526 6.20 -14.24 -23.90
CA PHE A 526 6.67 -15.15 -22.84
C PHE A 526 5.63 -16.16 -22.33
N LYS A 527 4.40 -16.15 -22.83
CA LYS A 527 3.29 -17.00 -22.34
C LYS A 527 3.59 -18.51 -22.24
N ASP A 528 4.48 -19.04 -23.09
CA ASP A 528 4.84 -20.45 -23.14
C ASP A 528 6.18 -20.75 -22.42
N GLU A 529 6.79 -19.78 -21.73
CA GLU A 529 8.07 -19.92 -21.04
C GLU A 529 7.85 -20.25 -19.54
N PRO A 530 8.06 -21.51 -19.10
CA PRO A 530 7.82 -21.93 -17.71
C PRO A 530 8.79 -21.31 -16.69
N ALA A 531 9.95 -20.80 -17.12
CA ALA A 531 10.89 -20.13 -16.22
C ALA A 531 10.47 -18.70 -15.86
N VAL A 532 9.52 -18.09 -16.59
CA VAL A 532 8.94 -16.81 -16.17
C VAL A 532 7.98 -17.08 -15.01
N ALA A 533 8.39 -16.71 -13.80
CA ALA A 533 7.57 -16.80 -12.60
C ALA A 533 6.37 -15.87 -12.67
N GLY A 534 6.51 -14.72 -13.35
CA GLY A 534 5.41 -13.79 -13.55
C GLY A 534 5.86 -12.39 -13.95
N TYR A 535 4.90 -11.48 -13.88
CA TYR A 535 5.03 -10.08 -14.31
C TYR A 535 4.78 -9.14 -13.13
N ASP A 536 5.78 -8.38 -12.72
CA ASP A 536 5.67 -7.34 -11.70
C ASP A 536 5.33 -6.01 -12.36
N LEU A 537 4.06 -5.61 -12.23
CA LEU A 537 3.42 -4.71 -13.19
C LEU A 537 4.03 -3.31 -13.22
N PHE A 538 4.46 -2.80 -12.07
CA PHE A 538 4.97 -1.45 -11.96
C PHE A 538 5.69 -1.24 -10.63
N ASN A 539 7.01 -1.07 -10.70
CA ASN A 539 7.86 -0.84 -9.53
C ASN A 539 7.48 0.44 -8.78
N GLU A 540 7.33 0.34 -7.46
CA GLU A 540 7.08 1.41 -6.49
C GLU A 540 6.23 2.57 -7.03
N PRO A 541 4.96 2.34 -7.44
CA PRO A 541 4.15 3.37 -8.06
C PRO A 541 4.02 4.59 -7.15
N ASN A 542 4.29 5.79 -7.68
CA ASN A 542 4.26 6.99 -6.85
C ASN A 542 2.83 7.37 -6.46
N PHE A 543 2.69 8.02 -5.30
CA PHE A 543 1.40 8.43 -4.76
C PHE A 543 0.74 9.61 -5.49
N GLY A 544 1.44 10.30 -6.41
CA GLY A 544 0.90 11.38 -7.24
C GLY A 544 0.43 12.61 -6.45
N GLU A 545 -0.37 13.48 -7.07
CA GLU A 545 -0.87 14.72 -6.43
C GLU A 545 -2.18 14.50 -5.64
N SER A 546 -2.81 13.33 -5.76
CA SER A 546 -4.16 13.09 -5.24
C SER A 546 -4.32 11.86 -4.35
N ALA A 547 -3.22 11.40 -3.75
CA ALA A 547 -3.21 10.33 -2.76
C ALA A 547 -4.35 10.47 -1.71
N PRO A 548 -5.02 9.36 -1.35
CA PRO A 548 -4.75 8.00 -1.81
C PRO A 548 -5.48 7.61 -3.11
N LEU A 549 -6.16 8.54 -3.81
CA LEU A 549 -6.90 8.17 -5.03
C LEU A 549 -5.96 7.56 -6.08
N THR A 550 -4.80 8.18 -6.26
CA THR A 550 -3.75 7.75 -7.18
C THR A 550 -2.95 6.56 -6.68
N SER A 551 -2.72 6.45 -5.36
CA SER A 551 -1.97 5.33 -4.76
C SER A 551 -2.83 4.09 -4.44
N SER A 552 -4.13 4.10 -4.76
CA SER A 552 -5.05 3.02 -4.41
C SER A 552 -6.06 2.76 -5.52
N LEU A 553 -7.09 3.61 -5.69
CA LEU A 553 -8.16 3.34 -6.65
C LEU A 553 -7.67 3.31 -8.09
N LEU A 554 -7.00 4.38 -8.52
CA LEU A 554 -6.55 4.50 -9.91
C LEU A 554 -5.40 3.53 -10.20
N LEU A 555 -4.59 3.22 -9.18
CA LEU A 555 -3.58 2.19 -9.25
C LEU A 555 -4.20 0.81 -9.46
N GLY A 556 -5.20 0.44 -8.66
CA GLY A 556 -5.94 -0.82 -8.83
C GLY A 556 -6.64 -0.92 -10.18
N GLN A 557 -7.21 0.18 -10.70
CA GLN A 557 -7.79 0.21 -12.04
C GLN A 557 -6.75 0.02 -13.15
N PHE A 558 -5.55 0.59 -12.99
CA PHE A 558 -4.45 0.35 -13.92
C PHE A 558 -4.03 -1.13 -13.87
N TYR A 559 -3.88 -1.70 -12.69
CA TYR A 559 -3.52 -3.12 -12.54
C TYR A 559 -4.57 -4.04 -13.16
N ASP A 560 -5.85 -3.84 -12.88
CA ASP A 560 -6.94 -4.63 -13.45
C ASP A 560 -6.91 -4.62 -14.98
N ARG A 561 -6.79 -3.43 -15.58
CA ARG A 561 -6.65 -3.29 -17.05
C ARG A 561 -5.41 -3.99 -17.61
N THR A 562 -4.31 -3.99 -16.86
CA THR A 562 -3.06 -4.61 -17.30
C THR A 562 -3.14 -6.13 -17.18
N ILE A 563 -3.74 -6.64 -16.10
CA ILE A 563 -4.02 -8.07 -15.90
C ILE A 563 -4.91 -8.58 -17.03
N ASP A 564 -6.03 -7.91 -17.32
CA ASP A 564 -6.92 -8.26 -18.43
C ASP A 564 -6.15 -8.35 -19.76
N ALA A 565 -5.30 -7.36 -20.05
CA ALA A 565 -4.51 -7.32 -21.28
C ALA A 565 -3.43 -8.42 -21.36
N ILE A 566 -2.87 -8.85 -20.23
CA ILE A 566 -1.95 -9.99 -20.12
C ILE A 566 -2.71 -11.31 -20.36
N ARG A 567 -3.89 -11.48 -19.76
CA ARG A 567 -4.73 -12.66 -19.96
C ARG A 567 -5.26 -12.76 -21.39
N ASP A 568 -5.67 -11.65 -21.98
CA ASP A 568 -6.08 -11.57 -23.39
C ASP A 568 -4.95 -11.94 -24.37
N ALA A 569 -3.69 -11.71 -23.97
CA ALA A 569 -2.52 -12.17 -24.73
C ALA A 569 -2.26 -13.69 -24.60
N GLY A 570 -2.99 -14.38 -23.71
CA GLY A 570 -2.91 -15.81 -23.44
C GLY A 570 -1.81 -16.19 -22.44
N ALA A 571 -1.32 -15.24 -21.64
CA ALA A 571 -0.31 -15.48 -20.63
C ALA A 571 -0.95 -15.81 -19.27
N GLU A 572 -0.73 -17.02 -18.77
CA GLU A 572 -1.31 -17.53 -17.52
C GLU A 572 -0.36 -17.40 -16.32
N GLN A 573 0.85 -16.84 -16.50
CA GLN A 573 1.79 -16.67 -15.40
C GLN A 573 1.25 -15.73 -14.31
N ILE A 574 1.82 -15.84 -13.11
CA ILE A 574 1.47 -14.99 -11.97
C ILE A 574 1.64 -13.51 -12.34
N VAL A 575 0.73 -12.68 -11.84
CA VAL A 575 0.92 -11.23 -11.86
C VAL A 575 1.24 -10.72 -10.45
N TYR A 576 2.38 -10.05 -10.31
CA TYR A 576 2.79 -9.39 -9.07
C TYR A 576 2.29 -7.94 -9.12
N PHE A 577 1.67 -7.49 -8.04
CA PHE A 577 1.17 -6.12 -7.92
C PHE A 577 1.66 -5.46 -6.64
N GLU A 578 2.18 -4.26 -6.78
CA GLU A 578 2.79 -3.53 -5.67
C GLU A 578 1.80 -2.55 -5.01
N PRO A 579 1.92 -2.27 -3.70
CA PRO A 579 1.37 -1.05 -3.12
C PRO A 579 2.12 0.18 -3.66
N SER A 580 1.69 1.40 -3.36
CA SER A 580 2.48 2.57 -3.74
C SER A 580 3.79 2.65 -2.95
N ILE A 581 4.71 3.50 -3.40
CA ILE A 581 5.99 3.79 -2.75
C ILE A 581 5.89 4.23 -1.27
N LEU A 582 4.69 4.62 -0.81
CA LEU A 582 4.44 4.85 0.61
C LEU A 582 4.76 3.62 1.47
N TRP A 583 4.60 2.40 0.94
CA TRP A 583 4.97 1.19 1.65
C TRP A 583 6.48 1.12 1.91
N SER A 584 7.30 1.35 0.88
CA SER A 584 8.77 1.41 1.00
C SER A 584 9.22 2.53 1.95
N GLY A 585 8.51 3.67 1.94
CA GLY A 585 8.83 4.82 2.79
C GLY A 585 8.34 4.73 4.25
N LEU A 586 7.28 3.97 4.54
CA LEU A 586 6.60 3.97 5.85
C LEU A 586 6.42 2.58 6.49
N GLY A 587 6.59 1.51 5.72
CA GLY A 587 6.29 0.13 6.09
C GLY A 587 4.81 -0.26 5.98
N PHE A 588 3.95 0.60 5.41
CA PHE A 588 2.53 0.34 5.18
C PHE A 588 1.94 1.30 4.13
N ASP A 589 0.85 0.89 3.49
CA ASP A 589 0.06 1.74 2.59
C ASP A 589 -1.43 1.31 2.59
N SER A 590 -2.28 2.18 2.05
CA SER A 590 -3.64 1.89 1.62
C SER A 590 -3.72 0.79 0.55
N GLY A 591 -2.82 0.82 -0.46
CA GLY A 591 -2.79 -0.14 -1.58
C GLY A 591 -4.09 -0.16 -2.41
N PRO A 592 -4.14 -0.94 -3.51
CA PRO A 592 -5.38 -1.16 -4.26
C PRO A 592 -6.54 -1.65 -3.38
N PRO A 593 -7.79 -1.28 -3.64
CA PRO A 593 -8.91 -1.79 -2.83
C PRO A 593 -9.16 -3.29 -3.07
N PRO A 594 -9.67 -4.07 -2.10
CA PRO A 594 -10.06 -5.46 -2.31
C PRO A 594 -11.07 -5.59 -3.44
N GLY A 595 -10.88 -6.62 -4.28
CA GLY A 595 -11.71 -6.81 -5.46
C GLY A 595 -11.47 -5.77 -6.56
N PHE A 596 -10.27 -5.17 -6.61
CA PHE A 596 -9.88 -4.36 -7.75
C PHE A 596 -9.80 -5.18 -9.04
N THR A 597 -9.61 -6.50 -8.94
CA THR A 597 -9.62 -7.46 -10.05
C THR A 597 -10.31 -8.76 -9.64
N ASP A 598 -10.80 -9.50 -10.64
CA ASP A 598 -11.37 -10.84 -10.47
C ASP A 598 -10.31 -11.95 -10.61
N ASP A 599 -9.11 -11.64 -11.11
CA ASP A 599 -8.00 -12.58 -11.23
C ASP A 599 -7.50 -13.04 -9.85
N ARG A 600 -7.26 -14.34 -9.72
CA ARG A 600 -6.78 -14.97 -8.48
C ARG A 600 -5.36 -15.50 -8.58
N ASN A 601 -4.78 -15.50 -9.77
CA ASN A 601 -3.38 -15.84 -10.01
C ASN A 601 -2.48 -14.60 -9.88
N ILE A 602 -2.64 -13.89 -8.77
CA ILE A 602 -1.92 -12.65 -8.45
C ILE A 602 -1.19 -12.77 -7.11
N VAL A 603 -0.06 -12.09 -6.97
CA VAL A 603 0.73 -12.04 -5.73
C VAL A 603 0.92 -10.58 -5.30
N PHE A 604 0.66 -10.30 -4.02
CA PHE A 604 0.94 -8.99 -3.45
C PHE A 604 2.46 -8.81 -3.29
N SER A 605 3.03 -7.77 -3.88
CA SER A 605 4.49 -7.57 -3.91
C SER A 605 4.92 -6.29 -3.19
N PRO A 606 4.85 -6.21 -1.85
CA PRO A 606 5.35 -5.05 -1.11
C PRO A 606 6.88 -5.07 -0.99
N HIS A 607 7.50 -3.89 -0.88
CA HIS A 607 8.94 -3.79 -0.58
C HIS A 607 9.17 -3.59 0.92
N LEU A 608 9.89 -4.52 1.56
CA LEU A 608 10.02 -4.57 3.01
C LEU A 608 11.31 -3.87 3.48
N TYR A 609 11.29 -2.54 3.45
CA TYR A 609 12.44 -1.68 3.80
C TYR A 609 12.45 -1.15 5.25
N ALA A 610 11.59 -1.68 6.13
CA ALA A 610 11.55 -1.29 7.54
C ALA A 610 12.93 -1.32 8.19
N GLU A 611 13.28 -0.25 8.94
CA GLU A 611 14.59 -0.04 9.57
C GLU A 611 15.79 0.13 8.62
N SER A 612 15.54 0.22 7.31
CA SER A 612 16.57 0.41 6.28
C SER A 612 16.52 1.82 5.70
N ILE A 613 15.74 2.02 4.64
CA ILE A 613 15.65 3.29 3.89
C ILE A 613 14.31 4.01 4.09
N THR A 614 13.52 3.61 5.08
CA THR A 614 12.26 4.28 5.39
C THR A 614 12.48 5.75 5.77
N MET A 615 11.43 6.56 5.65
CA MET A 615 11.47 8.00 5.92
C MET A 615 11.93 8.30 7.36
N ASP A 616 11.51 7.50 8.33
CA ASP A 616 11.95 7.62 9.72
C ASP A 616 13.44 7.35 9.89
N ALA A 617 13.98 6.32 9.24
CA ALA A 617 15.42 6.05 9.25
C ALA A 617 16.19 7.23 8.64
N SER A 618 15.75 7.70 7.47
CA SER A 618 16.35 8.85 6.77
C SER A 618 16.31 10.16 7.57
N LEU A 619 15.28 10.34 8.40
CA LEU A 619 15.09 11.52 9.24
C LEU A 619 15.67 11.36 10.66
N GLY A 620 16.23 10.20 11.01
CA GLY A 620 16.70 9.87 12.36
C GLY A 620 15.57 9.86 13.41
N LEU A 621 14.35 9.54 12.98
CA LEU A 621 13.18 9.40 13.85
C LEU A 621 13.10 7.97 14.40
N PRO A 622 12.38 7.75 15.52
CA PRO A 622 12.16 6.40 16.02
C PRO A 622 11.40 5.54 15.00
N THR A 623 11.78 4.26 14.92
CA THR A 623 11.24 3.27 14.00
C THR A 623 9.71 3.28 13.95
N ILE A 624 9.11 3.52 12.78
CA ILE A 624 7.66 3.51 12.61
C ILE A 624 7.13 2.08 12.58
N VAL A 625 7.74 1.22 11.79
CA VAL A 625 7.44 -0.21 11.64
C VAL A 625 8.76 -0.97 11.77
N SER A 626 8.81 -1.97 12.66
CA SER A 626 10.00 -2.84 12.76
C SER A 626 10.06 -3.84 11.60
N ILE A 627 11.21 -4.47 11.38
CA ILE A 627 11.37 -5.54 10.38
C ILE A 627 10.30 -6.62 10.56
N GLU A 628 10.17 -7.17 11.76
CA GLU A 628 9.21 -8.25 12.07
C GLU A 628 7.76 -7.78 11.91
N ARG A 629 7.47 -6.53 12.30
CA ARG A 629 6.17 -5.91 12.09
C ARG A 629 5.83 -5.84 10.60
N GLY A 630 6.79 -5.52 9.74
CA GLY A 630 6.61 -5.44 8.29
C GLY A 630 6.02 -6.72 7.69
N PHE A 631 6.52 -7.89 8.10
CA PHE A 631 5.98 -9.19 7.67
C PHE A 631 4.53 -9.39 8.12
N THR A 632 4.22 -9.10 9.39
CA THR A 632 2.85 -9.19 9.90
C THR A 632 1.87 -8.30 9.12
N LEU A 633 2.29 -7.08 8.77
CA LEU A 633 1.45 -6.14 8.02
C LEU A 633 1.27 -6.56 6.56
N ALA A 634 2.32 -7.05 5.91
CA ALA A 634 2.27 -7.59 4.55
C ALA A 634 1.32 -8.80 4.49
N GLU A 635 1.46 -9.75 5.41
CA GLU A 635 0.60 -10.93 5.49
C GLU A 635 -0.87 -10.56 5.73
N ARG A 636 -1.12 -9.57 6.60
CA ARG A 636 -2.49 -9.07 6.86
C ARG A 636 -3.13 -8.50 5.59
N VAL A 637 -2.37 -7.75 4.80
CA VAL A 637 -2.83 -7.16 3.54
C VAL A 637 -3.02 -8.24 2.47
N ALA A 638 -2.09 -9.19 2.34
CA ALA A 638 -2.20 -10.32 1.42
C ALA A 638 -3.47 -11.16 1.69
N ARG A 639 -3.75 -11.43 2.97
CA ARG A 639 -4.97 -12.14 3.42
C ARG A 639 -6.26 -11.41 3.07
N MET A 640 -6.23 -10.08 3.04
CA MET A 640 -7.39 -9.26 2.63
C MET A 640 -7.72 -9.41 1.15
N TYR A 641 -6.71 -9.66 0.30
CA TYR A 641 -6.94 -10.03 -1.11
C TYR A 641 -7.19 -11.52 -1.31
N GLY A 642 -6.80 -12.35 -0.33
CA GLY A 642 -6.92 -13.82 -0.39
C GLY A 642 -5.82 -14.47 -1.24
N VAL A 643 -4.61 -13.89 -1.22
CA VAL A 643 -3.47 -14.28 -2.08
C VAL A 643 -2.18 -14.32 -1.26
N PRO A 644 -1.11 -15.00 -1.71
CA PRO A 644 0.22 -14.90 -1.11
C PRO A 644 0.82 -13.50 -1.30
N TYR A 645 1.89 -13.21 -0.55
CA TYR A 645 2.77 -12.10 -0.87
C TYR A 645 4.19 -12.59 -1.14
N TRP A 646 4.97 -11.75 -1.81
CA TRP A 646 6.38 -11.99 -2.08
C TRP A 646 7.10 -10.65 -2.13
N SER A 647 8.16 -10.44 -1.35
CA SER A 647 8.80 -9.13 -1.29
C SER A 647 9.65 -8.88 -2.53
N GLY A 648 9.16 -8.06 -3.47
CA GLY A 648 9.88 -7.67 -4.70
C GLY A 648 11.26 -7.10 -4.42
N GLU A 649 11.36 -6.32 -3.35
CA GLU A 649 12.62 -5.77 -2.87
C GLU A 649 12.71 -5.77 -1.35
N TRP A 650 13.93 -5.90 -0.87
CA TRP A 650 14.35 -5.61 0.49
C TRP A 650 15.88 -5.53 0.50
N GLY A 651 16.46 -4.81 1.47
CA GLY A 651 17.90 -4.62 1.54
C GLY A 651 18.29 -3.74 2.71
N PHE A 652 19.56 -3.77 3.09
CA PHE A 652 20.10 -3.04 4.23
C PHE A 652 21.45 -2.40 3.88
N TRP A 653 21.68 -1.21 4.42
CA TRP A 653 22.88 -0.41 4.23
C TRP A 653 23.37 0.15 5.58
N GLY A 654 24.66 0.48 5.65
CA GLY A 654 25.29 0.98 6.89
C GLY A 654 25.84 -0.12 7.80
N ASP A 655 26.26 0.26 9.01
CA ASP A 655 27.08 -0.58 9.88
C ASP A 655 26.33 -1.82 10.43
N ASP A 656 25.00 -1.73 10.58
CA ASP A 656 24.17 -2.79 11.19
C ASP A 656 23.59 -3.78 10.16
N LEU A 657 23.98 -3.69 8.88
CA LEU A 657 23.32 -4.39 7.78
C LEU A 657 23.25 -5.92 7.95
N VAL A 658 24.26 -6.53 8.60
CA VAL A 658 24.31 -8.00 8.78
C VAL A 658 23.33 -8.44 9.86
N ASP A 659 23.22 -7.69 10.96
CA ASP A 659 22.28 -7.98 12.05
C ASP A 659 20.83 -7.77 11.58
N GLN A 660 20.60 -6.73 10.78
CA GLN A 660 19.31 -6.47 10.16
C GLN A 660 18.94 -7.57 9.16
N ALA A 661 19.87 -8.00 8.30
CA ALA A 661 19.67 -9.12 7.40
C ALA A 661 19.33 -10.42 8.16
N ALA A 662 20.07 -10.73 9.24
CA ALA A 662 19.81 -11.91 10.06
C ALA A 662 18.39 -11.90 10.67
N ARG A 663 17.92 -10.75 11.16
CA ARG A 663 16.54 -10.57 11.65
C ARG A 663 15.52 -10.75 10.53
N PHE A 664 15.77 -10.15 9.37
CA PHE A 664 14.88 -10.24 8.22
C PHE A 664 14.73 -11.67 7.73
N THR A 665 15.83 -12.39 7.56
CA THR A 665 15.82 -13.76 7.03
C THR A 665 15.21 -14.74 8.03
N LYS A 666 15.34 -14.49 9.34
CA LYS A 666 14.59 -15.22 10.37
C LYS A 666 13.08 -14.97 10.28
N ALA A 667 12.67 -13.72 10.02
CA ALA A 667 11.26 -13.39 9.80
C ALA A 667 10.72 -14.02 8.50
N GLN A 668 11.52 -14.08 7.43
CA GLN A 668 11.16 -14.81 6.21
C GLN A 668 10.85 -16.28 6.49
N ASP A 669 11.66 -16.96 7.30
CA ASP A 669 11.40 -18.36 7.66
C ASP A 669 10.12 -18.49 8.51
N ALA A 670 9.96 -17.64 9.53
CA ALA A 670 8.82 -17.67 10.44
C ALA A 670 7.47 -17.45 9.72
N HIS A 671 7.46 -16.67 8.64
CA HIS A 671 6.28 -16.45 7.81
C HIS A 671 6.23 -17.36 6.55
N ILE A 672 7.24 -18.21 6.33
CA ILE A 672 7.41 -19.05 5.13
C ILE A 672 7.32 -18.21 3.85
N GLN A 673 8.15 -17.17 3.77
CA GLN A 673 8.13 -16.17 2.70
C GLN A 673 9.41 -16.13 1.89
N GLY A 674 9.23 -15.80 0.61
CA GLY A 674 10.28 -15.50 -0.34
C GLY A 674 10.53 -13.99 -0.47
N GLY A 675 11.43 -13.64 -1.39
CA GLY A 675 11.66 -12.26 -1.81
C GLY A 675 12.92 -12.16 -2.68
N ALA A 676 13.15 -10.98 -3.25
CA ALA A 676 14.39 -10.65 -3.96
C ALA A 676 15.16 -9.55 -3.23
N TYR A 677 16.41 -9.85 -2.85
CA TYR A 677 17.31 -8.88 -2.23
C TYR A 677 17.73 -7.83 -3.27
N TRP A 678 17.69 -6.56 -2.89
CA TRP A 678 18.21 -5.45 -3.68
C TRP A 678 19.68 -5.19 -3.31
N VAL A 679 20.68 -5.49 -4.15
CA VAL A 679 20.66 -5.96 -5.55
C VAL A 679 21.91 -6.82 -5.84
N TRP A 680 21.91 -7.64 -6.91
CA TRP A 680 23.06 -8.48 -7.30
C TRP A 680 24.35 -7.67 -7.52
N LYS A 681 24.32 -6.75 -8.49
CA LYS A 681 25.38 -5.80 -8.82
C LYS A 681 24.75 -4.43 -8.96
N GLN A 682 25.51 -3.39 -8.63
CA GLN A 682 25.12 -2.02 -8.91
C GLN A 682 26.32 -1.28 -9.51
N SER A 683 26.08 -0.55 -10.60
CA SER A 683 27.17 0.15 -11.28
C SER A 683 27.57 1.42 -10.53
N CYS A 684 28.78 1.91 -10.79
CA CYS A 684 29.28 3.15 -10.21
C CYS A 684 28.71 4.42 -10.87
N GLY A 685 28.15 4.29 -12.08
CA GLY A 685 27.44 5.37 -12.77
C GLY A 685 25.93 5.36 -12.51
N ASP A 686 25.44 4.39 -11.74
CA ASP A 686 24.04 4.25 -11.35
C ASP A 686 23.62 5.47 -10.47
N PRO A 687 22.49 6.13 -10.77
CA PRO A 687 22.06 7.32 -10.05
C PRO A 687 21.55 7.03 -8.63
N GLN A 688 21.15 5.80 -8.33
CA GLN A 688 20.79 5.31 -6.99
C GLN A 688 22.04 5.02 -6.14
N ASN A 689 23.13 4.54 -6.74
CA ASN A 689 24.42 4.35 -6.05
C ASN A 689 25.01 5.67 -5.56
N GLY A 690 24.81 6.75 -6.32
CA GLY A 690 25.49 8.02 -6.07
C GLY A 690 26.99 7.96 -6.38
N ILE A 691 27.73 8.99 -5.94
CA ILE A 691 29.17 9.12 -6.21
C ILE A 691 29.96 8.49 -5.06
N GLN A 692 30.31 7.22 -5.21
CA GLN A 692 31.02 6.43 -4.20
C GLN A 692 32.29 5.77 -4.75
N GLU A 693 33.08 5.12 -3.87
CA GLU A 693 34.28 4.35 -4.22
C GLU A 693 33.94 2.94 -4.73
N LEU A 694 32.84 2.37 -4.24
CA LEU A 694 32.32 1.06 -4.64
C LEU A 694 30.90 1.20 -5.19
N GLY A 695 30.52 0.27 -6.06
CA GLY A 695 29.11 0.03 -6.40
C GLY A 695 28.38 -0.73 -5.28
N ASP A 696 27.16 -0.33 -4.97
CA ASP A 696 26.34 -0.89 -3.89
C ASP A 696 25.57 -2.15 -4.34
N GLY A 697 26.24 -3.30 -4.31
CA GLY A 697 25.61 -4.60 -4.59
C GLY A 697 26.15 -5.73 -3.71
N LEU A 698 25.60 -6.94 -3.86
CA LEU A 698 26.18 -8.16 -3.26
C LEU A 698 27.55 -8.49 -3.85
N MET A 699 27.71 -8.20 -5.13
CA MET A 699 28.95 -8.25 -5.90
C MET A 699 29.38 -6.81 -6.21
N PRO A 700 30.08 -6.13 -5.28
CA PRO A 700 30.48 -4.74 -5.45
C PRO A 700 31.55 -4.63 -6.55
N ILE A 701 31.60 -3.48 -7.21
CA ILE A 701 32.65 -3.15 -8.20
C ILE A 701 33.45 -1.94 -7.74
N LEU A 702 34.73 -1.88 -8.08
CA LEU A 702 35.60 -0.73 -7.80
C LEU A 702 35.34 0.38 -8.80
N CYS A 703 34.87 1.54 -8.33
CA CYS A 703 34.52 2.65 -9.23
C CYS A 703 35.70 3.31 -9.92
N SER A 704 36.92 3.08 -9.45
CA SER A 704 38.14 3.62 -10.07
C SER A 704 38.61 2.79 -11.26
N THR A 705 38.32 1.48 -11.30
CA THR A 705 38.83 0.55 -12.32
C THR A 705 37.74 -0.16 -13.10
N GLY A 706 36.52 -0.26 -12.55
CA GLY A 706 35.43 -1.09 -13.08
C GLY A 706 35.62 -2.59 -12.81
N GLU A 707 36.63 -2.97 -12.02
CA GLU A 707 36.91 -4.38 -11.67
C GLU A 707 36.04 -4.82 -10.48
N ASP A 708 35.81 -6.13 -10.36
CA ASP A 708 35.12 -6.71 -9.21
C ASP A 708 35.86 -6.42 -7.91
N ALA A 709 35.12 -6.02 -6.88
CA ALA A 709 35.61 -5.88 -5.51
C ALA A 709 35.25 -7.13 -4.70
N PRO A 710 35.80 -7.30 -3.48
CA PRO A 710 35.42 -8.40 -2.61
C PRO A 710 33.91 -8.42 -2.34
N ARG A 711 33.28 -9.58 -2.59
CA ARG A 711 31.85 -9.79 -2.32
C ARG A 711 31.49 -9.58 -0.85
N LYS A 712 30.24 -9.18 -0.58
CA LYS A 712 29.71 -8.96 0.79
C LYS A 712 29.44 -10.29 1.51
N THR A 713 30.50 -11.05 1.83
CA THR A 713 30.40 -12.45 2.30
C THR A 713 29.56 -12.61 3.57
N ALA A 714 29.74 -11.74 4.58
CA ALA A 714 28.95 -11.82 5.82
C ALA A 714 27.44 -11.61 5.61
N LEU A 715 27.08 -10.78 4.63
CA LEU A 715 25.69 -10.60 4.23
C LEU A 715 25.19 -11.81 3.44
N LEU A 716 25.97 -12.29 2.47
CA LEU A 716 25.64 -13.49 1.70
C LEU A 716 25.36 -14.69 2.60
N GLU A 717 26.14 -14.91 3.66
CA GLU A 717 25.90 -15.97 4.65
C GLU A 717 24.49 -15.92 5.27
N GLN A 718 23.87 -14.73 5.41
CA GLN A 718 22.48 -14.62 5.87
C GLN A 718 21.47 -14.92 4.74
N LEU A 719 21.79 -14.56 3.50
CA LEU A 719 20.93 -14.71 2.33
C LEU A 719 20.90 -16.14 1.78
N THR A 720 22.00 -16.87 1.91
CA THR A 720 22.23 -18.18 1.25
C THR A 720 22.04 -19.37 2.19
N ARG A 721 21.38 -19.16 3.33
CA ARG A 721 21.04 -20.19 4.33
C ARG A 721 20.24 -21.33 3.71
N ALA A 722 20.25 -22.50 4.36
CA ALA A 722 19.47 -23.65 3.95
C ALA A 722 17.96 -23.31 3.85
N TYR A 723 17.29 -23.78 2.80
CA TYR A 723 15.84 -23.58 2.63
C TYR A 723 15.23 -24.59 1.64
N PRO A 724 13.94 -24.95 1.78
CA PRO A 724 13.23 -25.72 0.75
C PRO A 724 13.01 -24.85 -0.49
N ARG A 725 13.60 -25.23 -1.62
CA ARG A 725 13.29 -24.61 -2.93
C ARG A 725 11.90 -25.02 -3.39
N LEU A 726 11.59 -26.31 -3.22
CA LEU A 726 10.34 -26.95 -3.63
C LEU A 726 9.91 -27.92 -2.54
N ALA A 727 8.64 -27.89 -2.15
CA ALA A 727 8.08 -28.74 -1.12
C ALA A 727 6.73 -29.33 -1.57
N PRO A 728 6.51 -30.65 -1.51
CA PRO A 728 5.24 -31.24 -1.90
C PRO A 728 4.13 -30.79 -0.96
N GLY A 729 2.99 -30.35 -1.49
CA GLY A 729 1.87 -29.86 -0.68
C GLY A 729 2.20 -28.55 0.04
N ARG A 730 2.19 -28.56 1.38
CA ARG A 730 2.29 -27.35 2.21
C ARG A 730 3.38 -27.47 3.27
N ILE A 731 4.25 -26.46 3.34
CA ILE A 731 5.19 -26.24 4.43
C ILE A 731 4.41 -25.74 5.65
N THR A 732 4.63 -26.36 6.80
CA THR A 732 3.98 -26.02 8.08
C THR A 732 4.93 -25.38 9.08
N HIS A 733 6.24 -25.64 8.94
CA HIS A 733 7.28 -25.01 9.74
C HIS A 733 8.57 -24.89 8.93
N LEU A 734 9.27 -23.77 9.14
CA LEU A 734 10.60 -23.53 8.58
C LEU A 734 11.40 -22.70 9.60
N GLU A 735 12.59 -23.18 9.94
CA GLU A 735 13.62 -22.42 10.64
C GLU A 735 14.99 -22.82 10.09
N ALA A 736 15.79 -21.83 9.68
CA ALA A 736 17.16 -22.07 9.24
C ALA A 736 18.17 -21.12 9.90
N GLU A 737 19.40 -21.60 10.07
CA GLU A 737 20.53 -20.81 10.56
C GLU A 737 21.81 -21.33 9.91
N GLY A 738 22.35 -20.57 8.94
CA GLY A 738 23.45 -21.05 8.10
C GLY A 738 23.05 -22.33 7.36
N ASP A 739 23.71 -23.44 7.68
CA ASP A 739 23.46 -24.78 7.11
C ASP A 739 22.56 -25.67 8.00
N ARG A 740 22.06 -25.16 9.12
CA ARG A 740 21.06 -25.82 9.96
C ARG A 740 19.67 -25.54 9.41
N LEU A 741 18.84 -26.58 9.32
CA LEU A 741 17.45 -26.54 8.88
C LEU A 741 16.56 -27.41 9.77
N ASP A 742 15.44 -26.84 10.20
CA ASP A 742 14.26 -27.54 10.70
C ASP A 742 13.10 -27.22 9.75
N LEU A 743 12.56 -28.27 9.11
CA LEU A 743 11.50 -28.16 8.11
C LEU A 743 10.44 -29.23 8.39
N THR A 744 9.18 -28.81 8.46
CA THR A 744 8.03 -29.74 8.45
C THR A 744 7.03 -29.34 7.38
N GLY A 745 6.33 -30.32 6.83
CA GLY A 745 5.23 -30.09 5.92
C GLY A 745 4.34 -31.30 5.72
N THR A 746 3.26 -31.07 4.99
CA THR A 746 2.27 -32.07 4.65
C THR A 746 2.18 -32.20 3.13
N ALA A 747 2.50 -33.38 2.61
CA ALA A 747 2.44 -33.68 1.18
C ALA A 747 0.98 -33.65 0.66
N GLY A 748 0.81 -33.09 -0.54
CA GLY A 748 -0.47 -33.07 -1.26
C GLY A 748 -0.63 -34.26 -2.22
N ASP A 749 -1.63 -34.17 -3.11
CA ASP A 749 -1.91 -35.19 -4.12
C ASP A 749 -1.04 -35.06 -5.40
N GLY A 750 -0.18 -34.04 -5.45
CA GLY A 750 0.73 -33.74 -6.57
C GLY A 750 2.03 -34.55 -6.59
N SER A 751 3.09 -33.97 -7.15
CA SER A 751 4.43 -34.60 -7.08
C SER A 751 4.90 -34.67 -5.63
N CYS A 752 5.49 -35.80 -5.24
CA CYS A 752 6.09 -35.99 -3.92
C CYS A 752 7.49 -35.38 -3.80
N ARG A 753 8.06 -34.85 -4.90
CA ARG A 753 9.45 -34.42 -4.92
C ARG A 753 9.67 -33.19 -4.03
N LEU A 754 10.46 -33.38 -2.98
CA LEU A 754 11.04 -32.36 -2.13
C LEU A 754 12.42 -31.97 -2.68
N GLU A 755 12.77 -30.69 -2.62
CA GLU A 755 14.09 -30.16 -2.97
C GLU A 755 14.51 -29.06 -1.99
N VAL A 756 15.65 -29.26 -1.33
CA VAL A 756 16.16 -28.38 -0.27
C VAL A 756 17.61 -28.01 -0.57
N TRP A 757 17.89 -26.71 -0.55
CA TRP A 757 19.24 -26.15 -0.68
C TRP A 757 19.99 -26.17 0.65
N PHE A 758 21.29 -26.48 0.60
CA PHE A 758 22.24 -26.31 1.69
C PHE A 758 23.53 -25.62 1.19
N PRO A 759 24.01 -24.56 1.88
CA PRO A 759 25.23 -23.86 1.49
C PRO A 759 26.53 -24.63 1.85
N SER A 760 26.44 -25.62 2.73
CA SER A 760 27.56 -26.45 3.18
C SER A 760 27.25 -27.94 3.00
N PRO A 761 28.27 -28.81 2.94
CA PRO A 761 28.07 -30.25 2.89
C PRO A 761 27.29 -30.80 4.10
N ILE A 762 26.24 -31.59 3.82
CA ILE A 762 25.48 -32.36 4.80
C ILE A 762 25.65 -33.87 4.56
N GLY A 763 25.25 -34.71 5.52
CA GLY A 763 25.36 -36.18 5.43
C GLY A 763 26.78 -36.77 5.40
N THR A 764 27.82 -35.98 5.67
CA THR A 764 29.23 -36.41 5.73
C THR A 764 29.87 -36.10 7.09
N GLY A 765 30.91 -36.86 7.47
CA GLY A 765 31.45 -36.94 8.84
C GLY A 765 31.46 -35.63 9.64
N GLY A 766 30.61 -35.54 10.67
CA GLY A 766 30.44 -34.36 11.52
C GLY A 766 29.03 -33.74 11.43
N SER A 767 28.37 -33.84 10.28
CA SER A 767 27.01 -33.35 10.02
C SER A 767 25.91 -34.30 10.54
N SER A 768 24.68 -33.79 10.70
CA SER A 768 23.49 -34.57 11.05
C SER A 768 22.39 -34.39 10.01
N THR A 769 21.70 -35.48 9.66
CA THR A 769 20.55 -35.45 8.75
C THR A 769 19.57 -36.52 9.23
N ASP A 770 18.45 -36.08 9.77
CA ASP A 770 17.34 -36.91 10.22
C ASP A 770 16.10 -36.51 9.44
N THR A 771 15.41 -37.49 8.88
CA THR A 771 14.27 -37.26 7.98
C THR A 771 13.13 -38.20 8.33
N PHE A 772 11.91 -37.68 8.32
CA PHE A 772 10.69 -38.45 8.51
C PHE A 772 9.80 -38.32 7.28
N GLY A 773 9.13 -39.40 6.87
CA GLY A 773 8.15 -39.37 5.78
C GLY A 773 8.71 -39.16 4.38
N ILE A 774 10.03 -39.33 4.19
CA ILE A 774 10.75 -39.09 2.93
C ILE A 774 11.45 -40.36 2.46
N ASP A 775 11.08 -40.83 1.27
CA ASP A 775 11.71 -41.96 0.58
C ASP A 775 12.70 -41.47 -0.49
N ASN A 776 13.60 -42.37 -0.94
CA ASN A 776 14.56 -42.11 -2.03
C ASN A 776 15.40 -40.84 -1.83
N LEU A 777 15.92 -40.64 -0.61
CA LEU A 777 16.74 -39.48 -0.28
C LEU A 777 18.05 -39.48 -1.09
N GLU A 778 18.31 -38.39 -1.81
CA GLU A 778 19.54 -38.15 -2.56
C GLU A 778 20.12 -36.78 -2.21
N ILE A 779 21.43 -36.74 -1.93
CA ILE A 779 22.19 -35.50 -1.70
C ILE A 779 23.16 -35.32 -2.87
N THR A 780 22.93 -34.28 -3.67
CA THR A 780 23.69 -34.01 -4.90
C THR A 780 24.53 -32.75 -4.72
N PRO A 781 25.87 -32.82 -4.90
CA PRO A 781 26.71 -31.64 -4.97
C PRO A 781 26.35 -30.78 -6.18
N VAL A 782 26.22 -29.48 -5.96
CA VAL A 782 25.99 -28.46 -7.00
C VAL A 782 27.01 -27.34 -6.81
N PRO A 783 27.21 -26.44 -7.79
CA PRO A 783 28.06 -25.27 -7.58
C PRO A 783 27.66 -24.51 -6.30
N GLY A 784 28.63 -24.23 -5.44
CA GLY A 784 28.46 -23.47 -4.19
C GLY A 784 27.76 -24.19 -3.03
N GLY A 785 27.20 -25.40 -3.20
CA GLY A 785 26.51 -26.10 -2.11
C GLY A 785 26.01 -27.51 -2.47
N GLN A 786 24.88 -27.90 -1.89
CA GLN A 786 24.24 -29.21 -2.10
C GLN A 786 22.72 -29.09 -2.20
N LEU A 787 22.12 -30.01 -2.95
CA LEU A 787 20.68 -30.22 -2.96
C LEU A 787 20.34 -31.55 -2.29
N LEU A 788 19.47 -31.51 -1.28
CA LEU A 788 18.78 -32.68 -0.76
C LEU A 788 17.46 -32.84 -1.51
N THR A 789 17.24 -34.01 -2.08
CA THR A 789 16.01 -34.37 -2.79
C THR A 789 15.44 -35.68 -2.26
N GLY A 790 14.13 -35.87 -2.37
CA GLY A 790 13.46 -37.09 -1.95
C GLY A 790 11.96 -37.04 -2.25
N CYS A 791 11.26 -38.14 -2.06
CA CYS A 791 9.81 -38.27 -2.25
C CYS A 791 9.12 -38.25 -0.89
N ALA A 792 8.47 -37.13 -0.54
CA ALA A 792 7.77 -36.99 0.74
C ALA A 792 6.29 -37.39 0.60
N THR A 793 5.77 -38.15 1.58
CA THR A 793 4.37 -38.60 1.61
C THR A 793 3.75 -38.43 2.99
N GLY A 794 2.50 -37.97 3.04
CA GLY A 794 1.86 -37.62 4.31
C GLY A 794 2.59 -36.46 5.01
N GLU A 795 2.69 -36.53 6.33
CA GLU A 795 3.54 -35.60 7.10
C GLU A 795 5.02 -35.96 6.91
N TYR A 796 5.85 -34.95 6.68
CA TYR A 796 7.29 -35.12 6.53
C TYR A 796 8.08 -34.10 7.33
N GLU A 797 9.31 -34.49 7.69
CA GLU A 797 10.24 -33.64 8.45
C GLU A 797 11.66 -33.77 7.88
N VAL A 798 12.41 -32.68 7.90
CA VAL A 798 13.85 -32.63 7.63
C VAL A 798 14.53 -31.84 8.74
N HIS A 799 15.37 -32.53 9.51
CA HIS A 799 16.27 -31.95 10.51
C HIS A 799 17.70 -32.17 10.03
N ALA A 800 18.36 -31.10 9.59
CA ALA A 800 19.70 -31.20 9.04
C ALA A 800 20.62 -30.11 9.59
N SER A 801 21.90 -30.42 9.74
CA SER A 801 22.95 -29.46 10.10
C SER A 801 24.25 -29.83 9.39
N GLY A 802 24.95 -28.85 8.84
CA GLY A 802 26.29 -29.04 8.28
C GLY A 802 27.38 -29.14 9.37
N ILE A 803 28.64 -28.94 8.96
CA ILE A 803 29.85 -29.15 9.79
C ILE A 803 30.31 -27.85 10.45
#